data_AF-A0A3P6BQC7-F1
#
_entry.id   AF-A0A3P6BQC7-F1
#
_cell.length_a   1.000
_cell.length_b   1.000
_cell.length_c   1.000
_cell.angle_alpha   90.00
_cell.angle_beta   90.00
_cell.angle_gamma   90.00
#
_symmetry.space_group_name_H-M   'P 1'
#
loop_
_entity.id
_entity.type
_entity.pdbx_description
1 polymer ?
#
loop_
_entity_poly.entity_id
_entity_poly.type
_entity_poly.pdbx_seq_one_letter_code
_entity_poly.pdbx_strand_id
1 'polypeptide(L)'
;MRNPQRRGAMAMEKSSSKYRTQFWYVAMVSFLLWLVLLYLFSSSATTVHTHERLFRQENVINLPINVPKHVQESDQAVLSVDVPQHDQEPDQPVVSDVDNNTLPVNTRGNDTSREVQISEDAKVVTDLVEELEKEKIENEKKRADSGLSGRTTWSRRGHREPRKARLEPEKKRVRHNDDDNERNVVNSDENHQSYDKELNFLEPKDDVGSKKDRVGKEMANGLSDNDIESDNNSETVSEPKNQRHFTPNKTVSKAKNRVTSRRNRPKVMVRPRATRRNDPCRGKYVYMHDVPSLFNEELLKNCWTLSRWTDMCELTSNFGLGPRLPNMEGVSGWFATNQFTLEVIFHNRMKQYKCLTKDSSLASAVYVPYYPGLDLMRFLWGPFPFMRDAAALDLMKWLRERPEWKRMDGRDHFMVAGRTTWDFMRTPENESDWGNRLMILPGIRNMTMLLIESSPWNYHGFAVPYPTYFHPSTNAEILQWQNRMRRIKRRYLFSFVGAPRPNLGDSIRTEIMDQCKASRRKCKLLECVSGSQKCYKPDQIMKFFLSSTFCLQPPGDSYTRRSTFDSILAGCIPVFFHPGSAYAQYVWHLPKDIGKYSVFIPEKNVKEGKASIEKVLSRIPRGKVVAMREEVVKLIPRLMYFNPSGKRGDAGRFEDAFDVAVDGVLQRVEGLRKRIEKGNDEIFEFPEQFSWKYNVFGNVEKHEWDSYFDRH
;
A
#
# COMPACT_ATOMS: atom_id res chain seq x y z
N MET A 1 -10.21 84.10 -10.18
CA MET A 1 -11.18 85.08 -10.70
C MET A 1 -11.22 84.99 -12.22
N ARG A 2 -12.44 84.97 -12.78
CA ARG A 2 -12.85 85.15 -14.19
C ARG A 2 -12.43 84.11 -15.23
N ASN A 3 -13.46 83.42 -15.75
CA ASN A 3 -13.49 82.87 -17.11
C ASN A 3 -13.80 84.03 -18.10
N PRO A 4 -13.43 83.94 -19.40
CA PRO A 4 -14.47 83.62 -20.40
C PRO A 4 -14.02 82.85 -21.67
N GLN A 5 -14.92 81.96 -22.14
CA GLN A 5 -15.45 81.72 -23.50
C GLN A 5 -14.64 82.27 -24.72
N ARG A 6 -14.50 81.60 -25.87
CA ARG A 6 -15.54 80.93 -26.70
C ARG A 6 -14.93 80.33 -28.01
N ARG A 7 -15.66 79.35 -28.58
CA ARG A 7 -15.85 78.97 -30.01
C ARG A 7 -15.20 77.68 -30.55
N GLY A 8 -16.06 76.84 -31.14
CA GLY A 8 -15.70 75.88 -32.18
C GLY A 8 -16.52 74.59 -32.15
N ALA A 9 -17.77 74.63 -32.65
CA ALA A 9 -18.54 73.42 -32.94
C ALA A 9 -18.05 72.80 -34.27
N MET A 10 -17.88 71.47 -34.32
CA MET A 10 -17.87 70.70 -35.56
C MET A 10 -18.70 69.42 -35.39
N ALA A 11 -19.51 69.18 -36.41
CA ALA A 11 -20.47 68.09 -36.53
C ALA A 11 -19.80 66.71 -36.51
N MET A 12 -20.47 65.72 -35.89
CA MET A 12 -20.04 64.33 -35.93
C MET A 12 -20.99 63.52 -36.83
N GLU A 13 -20.38 62.97 -37.87
CA GLU A 13 -20.98 62.26 -38.99
C GLU A 13 -21.34 60.81 -38.63
N LYS A 14 -22.41 60.29 -39.23
CA LYS A 14 -22.98 58.95 -39.04
C LYS A 14 -21.99 57.84 -39.43
N SER A 15 -21.39 57.17 -38.44
CA SER A 15 -20.66 55.90 -38.64
C SER A 15 -21.08 54.83 -37.63
N SER A 16 -22.34 54.36 -37.71
CA SER A 16 -22.88 53.35 -36.77
C SER A 16 -23.41 52.07 -37.46
N SER A 17 -23.40 52.00 -38.80
CA SER A 17 -24.05 50.88 -39.52
C SER A 17 -23.10 49.69 -39.81
N LYS A 18 -21.81 49.92 -40.09
CA LYS A 18 -20.87 48.85 -40.51
C LYS A 18 -20.40 47.92 -39.38
N TYR A 19 -20.30 48.41 -38.15
CA TYR A 19 -19.82 47.60 -37.01
C TYR A 19 -20.88 46.60 -36.52
N ARG A 20 -22.15 46.89 -36.76
CA ARG A 20 -23.27 46.08 -36.29
C ARG A 20 -23.42 44.80 -37.10
N THR A 21 -23.16 44.82 -38.40
CA THR A 21 -23.22 43.63 -39.26
C THR A 21 -22.05 42.68 -39.02
N GLN A 22 -20.83 43.20 -38.81
CA GLN A 22 -19.66 42.36 -38.52
C GLN A 22 -19.78 41.60 -37.19
N PHE A 23 -20.41 42.20 -36.18
CA PHE A 23 -20.70 41.53 -34.91
C PHE A 23 -21.63 40.32 -35.07
N TRP A 24 -22.68 40.44 -35.90
CA TRP A 24 -23.61 39.34 -36.17
C TRP A 24 -22.95 38.16 -36.89
N TYR A 25 -22.00 38.43 -37.80
CA TYR A 25 -21.24 37.35 -38.45
C TYR A 25 -20.36 36.58 -37.46
N VAL A 26 -19.67 37.26 -36.55
CA VAL A 26 -18.82 36.60 -35.54
C VAL A 26 -19.67 35.81 -34.55
N ALA A 27 -20.82 36.34 -34.13
CA ALA A 27 -21.75 35.63 -33.26
C ALA A 27 -22.34 34.37 -33.93
N MET A 28 -22.73 34.47 -35.20
CA MET A 28 -23.24 33.34 -35.99
C MET A 28 -22.19 32.25 -36.19
N VAL A 29 -20.94 32.63 -36.53
CA VAL A 29 -19.85 31.65 -36.70
C VAL A 29 -19.53 30.96 -35.36
N SER A 30 -19.51 31.70 -34.25
CA SER A 30 -19.28 31.13 -32.93
C SER A 30 -20.40 30.17 -32.51
N PHE A 31 -21.65 30.51 -32.82
CA PHE A 31 -22.81 29.66 -32.54
C PHE A 31 -22.80 28.36 -33.37
N LEU A 32 -22.46 28.45 -34.66
CA LEU A 32 -22.33 27.28 -35.53
C LEU A 32 -21.17 26.38 -35.09
N LEU A 33 -20.04 26.95 -34.67
CA LEU A 33 -18.91 26.18 -34.17
C LEU A 33 -19.27 25.44 -32.87
N TRP A 34 -20.05 26.08 -31.99
CA TRP A 34 -20.57 25.46 -30.78
C TRP A 34 -21.55 24.31 -31.08
N LEU A 35 -22.45 24.47 -32.07
CA LEU A 35 -23.34 23.40 -32.51
C LEU A 35 -22.59 22.21 -33.12
N VAL A 36 -21.52 22.45 -33.89
CA VAL A 36 -20.67 21.38 -34.44
C VAL A 36 -19.96 20.63 -33.32
N LEU A 37 -19.41 21.33 -32.33
CA LEU A 37 -18.78 20.69 -31.16
C LEU A 37 -19.80 19.87 -30.36
N LEU A 38 -21.02 20.38 -30.19
CA LEU A 38 -22.09 19.68 -29.47
C LEU A 38 -22.60 18.46 -30.24
N TYR A 39 -22.66 18.54 -31.57
CA TYR A 39 -22.96 17.40 -32.44
C TYR A 39 -21.86 16.33 -32.39
N LEU A 40 -20.58 16.72 -32.46
CA LEU A 40 -19.46 15.79 -32.34
C LEU A 40 -19.43 15.11 -30.96
N PHE A 41 -19.75 15.84 -29.90
CA PHE A 41 -19.87 15.31 -28.54
C PHE A 41 -21.06 14.33 -28.41
N SER A 42 -22.23 14.71 -28.94
CA SER A 42 -23.43 13.86 -28.95
C SER A 42 -23.23 12.58 -29.76
N SER A 43 -22.61 12.69 -30.94
CA SER A 43 -22.27 11.56 -31.80
C SER A 43 -21.27 10.61 -31.12
N SER A 44 -20.31 11.16 -30.37
CA SER A 44 -19.40 10.36 -29.54
C SER A 44 -20.16 9.63 -28.43
N ALA A 45 -21.13 10.28 -27.79
CA ALA A 45 -21.95 9.68 -26.73
C ALA A 45 -22.87 8.57 -27.25
N THR A 46 -23.46 8.72 -28.45
CA THR A 46 -24.27 7.65 -29.07
C THR A 46 -23.41 6.46 -29.50
N THR A 47 -22.17 6.68 -29.93
CA THR A 47 -21.23 5.59 -30.27
C THR A 47 -20.86 4.77 -29.02
N VAL A 48 -20.69 5.44 -27.87
CA VAL A 48 -20.44 4.80 -26.56
C VAL A 48 -21.68 4.01 -26.08
N HIS A 49 -22.89 4.57 -26.19
CA HIS A 49 -24.13 3.87 -25.82
C HIS A 49 -24.44 2.66 -26.71
N THR A 50 -24.02 2.68 -27.98
CA THR A 50 -24.22 1.55 -28.90
C THR A 50 -23.27 0.40 -28.57
N HIS A 51 -22.04 0.70 -28.15
CA HIS A 51 -21.12 -0.29 -27.55
C HIS A 51 -21.68 -0.86 -26.24
N GLU A 52 -22.26 -0.01 -25.38
CA GLU A 52 -22.85 -0.43 -24.10
C GLU A 52 -24.02 -1.44 -24.26
N ARG A 53 -24.87 -1.28 -25.29
CA ARG A 53 -25.94 -2.26 -25.59
C ARG A 53 -25.41 -3.61 -26.06
N LEU A 54 -24.39 -3.62 -26.91
CA LEU A 54 -23.74 -4.87 -27.36
C LEU A 54 -23.07 -5.59 -26.18
N PHE A 55 -22.45 -4.85 -25.26
CA PHE A 55 -21.85 -5.40 -24.04
C PHE A 55 -22.86 -5.97 -23.05
N ARG A 56 -24.09 -5.42 -22.98
CA ARG A 56 -25.15 -5.93 -22.08
C ARG A 56 -25.84 -7.19 -22.62
N GLN A 57 -25.85 -7.37 -23.94
CA GLN A 57 -26.53 -8.50 -24.59
C GLN A 57 -25.65 -9.77 -24.63
N GLU A 58 -24.31 -9.63 -24.66
CA GLU A 58 -23.38 -10.78 -24.63
C GLU A 58 -22.98 -11.25 -23.21
N ASN A 59 -23.24 -10.46 -22.16
CA ASN A 59 -22.82 -10.78 -20.78
C ASN A 59 -23.96 -11.12 -19.81
N VAL A 60 -25.05 -11.73 -20.28
CA VAL A 60 -26.02 -12.39 -19.38
C VAL A 60 -25.46 -13.76 -18.98
N ILE A 61 -24.55 -13.76 -18.00
CA ILE A 61 -24.30 -14.96 -17.18
C ILE A 61 -25.25 -14.86 -15.99
N ASN A 62 -26.33 -15.65 -16.03
CA ASN A 62 -27.23 -15.81 -14.88
C ASN A 62 -26.45 -16.41 -13.71
N LEU A 63 -26.08 -15.57 -12.74
CA LEU A 63 -25.67 -16.01 -11.41
C LEU A 63 -26.95 -16.42 -10.64
N PRO A 64 -27.08 -17.67 -10.17
CA PRO A 64 -28.25 -18.07 -9.41
C PRO A 64 -28.21 -17.42 -8.02
N ILE A 65 -29.04 -16.39 -7.83
CA ILE A 65 -29.36 -15.83 -6.52
C ILE A 65 -30.42 -16.74 -5.90
N ASN A 66 -30.05 -17.51 -4.89
CA ASN A 66 -30.99 -18.34 -4.14
C ASN A 66 -31.69 -17.47 -3.07
N VAL A 67 -32.89 -16.99 -3.37
CA VAL A 67 -33.84 -16.48 -2.36
C VAL A 67 -35.00 -17.48 -2.28
N PRO A 68 -35.33 -18.02 -1.10
CA PRO A 68 -36.39 -19.02 -0.98
C PRO A 68 -37.76 -18.36 -1.11
N LYS A 69 -38.56 -18.77 -2.10
CA LYS A 69 -40.01 -18.53 -2.10
C LYS A 69 -40.78 -19.78 -2.53
N HIS A 70 -41.67 -20.17 -1.61
CA HIS A 70 -42.90 -20.94 -1.72
C HIS A 70 -43.25 -21.67 -3.03
N VAL A 71 -43.37 -22.99 -2.85
CA VAL A 71 -44.36 -23.96 -3.38
C VAL A 71 -45.41 -23.43 -4.36
N GLN A 72 -45.45 -24.02 -5.56
CA GLN A 72 -46.70 -24.43 -6.23
C GLN A 72 -46.44 -25.53 -7.27
N GLU A 73 -47.22 -26.60 -7.17
CA GLU A 73 -47.32 -27.77 -8.06
C GLU A 73 -47.86 -27.42 -9.45
N SER A 74 -47.42 -28.15 -10.50
CA SER A 74 -48.28 -29.08 -11.28
C SER A 74 -47.59 -29.62 -12.55
N ASP A 75 -47.62 -30.95 -12.67
CA ASP A 75 -47.87 -31.82 -13.84
C ASP A 75 -46.88 -32.08 -15.01
N GLN A 76 -46.40 -33.33 -15.00
CA GLN A 76 -46.45 -34.42 -16.01
C GLN A 76 -45.87 -34.28 -17.44
N ALA A 77 -44.90 -35.19 -17.75
CA ALA A 77 -44.83 -36.12 -18.91
C ALA A 77 -43.39 -36.71 -19.02
N VAL A 78 -43.08 -37.93 -18.55
CA VAL A 78 -43.01 -39.25 -19.24
C VAL A 78 -42.38 -39.26 -20.64
N LEU A 79 -41.18 -39.85 -20.81
CA LEU A 79 -40.90 -41.03 -21.68
C LEU A 79 -39.42 -41.54 -21.60
N SER A 80 -39.30 -42.87 -21.42
CA SER A 80 -38.27 -43.88 -21.81
C SER A 80 -36.83 -43.46 -22.22
N VAL A 81 -35.77 -43.95 -21.56
CA VAL A 81 -35.11 -45.29 -21.65
C VAL A 81 -34.53 -45.60 -23.05
N ASP A 82 -33.20 -45.72 -23.13
CA ASP A 82 -32.52 -46.86 -23.77
C ASP A 82 -31.03 -46.93 -23.40
N VAL A 83 -30.60 -48.15 -23.06
CA VAL A 83 -29.22 -48.63 -22.82
C VAL A 83 -28.99 -49.74 -23.85
N PRO A 84 -27.77 -49.91 -24.37
CA PRO A 84 -27.26 -51.28 -24.51
C PRO A 84 -25.86 -51.50 -23.89
N GLN A 85 -25.70 -52.70 -23.34
CA GLN A 85 -24.48 -53.37 -22.84
C GLN A 85 -23.78 -54.20 -23.94
N HIS A 86 -22.63 -54.78 -23.54
CA HIS A 86 -21.88 -55.96 -24.08
C HIS A 86 -20.70 -55.66 -25.04
N ASP A 87 -19.46 -56.17 -24.90
CA ASP A 87 -18.86 -57.42 -24.36
C ASP A 87 -17.39 -57.21 -23.85
N GLN A 88 -16.90 -57.75 -22.71
CA GLN A 88 -16.10 -59.01 -22.43
C GLN A 88 -14.79 -59.20 -23.24
N GLU A 89 -13.57 -58.95 -22.68
CA GLU A 89 -12.56 -59.83 -21.98
C GLU A 89 -11.57 -60.58 -22.93
N PRO A 90 -10.41 -61.17 -22.51
CA PRO A 90 -9.51 -60.99 -21.34
C PRO A 90 -7.99 -60.94 -21.71
N ASP A 91 -7.09 -60.68 -20.75
CA ASP A 91 -5.90 -61.52 -20.42
C ASP A 91 -4.84 -60.82 -19.51
N GLN A 92 -4.50 -61.53 -18.43
CA GLN A 92 -3.30 -61.47 -17.57
C GLN A 92 -2.56 -62.83 -17.73
N PRO A 93 -1.38 -63.16 -17.11
CA PRO A 93 -0.62 -62.52 -16.01
C PRO A 93 0.93 -62.54 -16.21
N VAL A 94 1.71 -62.11 -15.20
CA VAL A 94 2.79 -62.90 -14.52
C VAL A 94 3.66 -61.98 -13.61
N VAL A 95 4.02 -62.55 -12.46
CA VAL A 95 4.72 -62.03 -11.27
C VAL A 95 6.22 -62.38 -11.30
N SER A 96 7.07 -61.56 -10.66
CA SER A 96 8.38 -61.83 -9.99
C SER A 96 9.30 -60.59 -10.17
N ASP A 97 10.15 -60.11 -9.26
CA ASP A 97 10.66 -60.62 -7.99
C ASP A 97 11.07 -59.46 -7.07
N VAL A 98 11.14 -59.80 -5.79
CA VAL A 98 11.63 -59.02 -4.66
C VAL A 98 13.16 -59.05 -4.65
N ASP A 99 13.82 -57.93 -4.34
CA ASP A 99 15.07 -57.98 -3.58
C ASP A 99 15.24 -56.77 -2.65
N ASN A 100 15.44 -57.09 -1.37
CA ASN A 100 15.61 -56.21 -0.23
C ASN A 100 17.07 -56.38 0.25
N ASN A 101 17.79 -55.26 0.47
CA ASN A 101 18.93 -55.14 1.37
C ASN A 101 19.13 -53.63 1.65
N THR A 102 18.62 -53.04 2.74
CA THR A 102 18.88 -53.20 4.19
C THR A 102 20.13 -52.45 4.71
N LEU A 103 19.88 -51.18 5.10
CA LEU A 103 20.32 -50.47 6.34
C LEU A 103 21.73 -49.82 6.46
N PRO A 104 21.94 -48.85 7.41
CA PRO A 104 21.02 -48.29 8.43
C PRO A 104 20.90 -46.76 8.48
N VAL A 105 19.74 -46.28 8.95
CA VAL A 105 19.52 -44.92 9.46
C VAL A 105 19.43 -44.98 10.98
N ASN A 106 20.48 -44.52 11.65
CA ASN A 106 20.50 -43.97 13.02
C ASN A 106 20.78 -42.46 12.83
N THR A 107 20.26 -41.48 13.55
CA THR A 107 19.54 -41.43 14.82
C THR A 107 18.94 -40.02 14.92
N ARG A 108 17.86 -39.90 15.69
CA ARG A 108 17.26 -38.65 16.20
C ARG A 108 18.31 -37.62 16.63
N GLY A 109 18.10 -36.37 16.24
CA GLY A 109 18.70 -35.18 16.85
C GLY A 109 17.65 -34.07 16.94
N ASN A 110 17.38 -33.64 18.18
CA ASN A 110 16.40 -32.62 18.59
C ASN A 110 16.32 -31.39 17.68
N ASP A 111 15.12 -31.03 17.23
CA ASP A 111 14.80 -29.69 16.69
C ASP A 111 13.73 -28.94 17.51
N THR A 112 13.43 -29.42 18.73
CA THR A 112 12.50 -28.76 19.67
C THR A 112 13.12 -27.60 20.46
N SER A 113 14.40 -27.32 20.29
CA SER A 113 15.10 -26.21 20.96
C SER A 113 15.25 -24.95 20.11
N ARG A 114 14.79 -24.95 18.85
CA ARG A 114 14.82 -23.76 17.97
C ARG A 114 13.50 -22.99 17.88
N GLU A 115 12.38 -23.63 18.21
CA GLU A 115 11.06 -22.97 18.25
C GLU A 115 10.90 -22.05 19.48
N VAL A 116 11.65 -22.32 20.57
CA VAL A 116 11.58 -21.53 21.81
C VAL A 116 12.32 -20.19 21.69
N GLN A 117 13.40 -20.11 20.90
CA GLN A 117 14.19 -18.88 20.75
C GLN A 117 13.43 -17.77 19.96
N ILE A 118 12.47 -18.16 19.13
CA ILE A 118 11.64 -17.24 18.31
C ILE A 118 10.70 -16.41 19.20
N SER A 119 10.32 -16.95 20.38
CA SER A 119 9.50 -16.27 21.36
C SER A 119 10.27 -15.27 22.23
N GLU A 120 11.57 -15.49 22.47
CA GLU A 120 12.33 -14.72 23.47
C GLU A 120 12.64 -13.27 23.03
N ASP A 121 12.99 -13.03 21.76
CA ASP A 121 13.40 -11.68 21.33
C ASP A 121 12.25 -10.71 21.05
N ALA A 122 11.07 -11.22 20.65
CA ALA A 122 9.82 -10.46 20.65
C ALA A 122 9.32 -10.24 22.08
N LYS A 123 9.50 -11.25 22.97
CA LYS A 123 9.29 -11.11 24.40
C LYS A 123 10.10 -9.97 24.99
N VAL A 124 11.38 -9.76 24.66
CA VAL A 124 12.17 -8.68 25.30
C VAL A 124 11.50 -7.32 25.24
N VAL A 125 10.84 -6.94 24.14
CA VAL A 125 10.15 -5.64 24.07
C VAL A 125 8.79 -5.68 24.77
N THR A 126 8.05 -6.79 24.66
CA THR A 126 6.78 -7.00 25.39
C THR A 126 7.02 -7.07 26.91
N ASP A 127 8.01 -7.84 27.36
CA ASP A 127 8.53 -7.93 28.72
C ASP A 127 9.03 -6.57 29.22
N LEU A 128 9.74 -5.77 28.39
CA LEU A 128 10.11 -4.39 28.75
C LEU A 128 8.89 -3.48 28.90
N VAL A 129 7.85 -3.67 28.09
CA VAL A 129 6.58 -2.94 28.21
C VAL A 129 5.81 -3.41 29.46
N GLU A 130 5.77 -4.70 29.74
CA GLU A 130 5.18 -5.26 30.97
C GLU A 130 5.94 -4.84 32.23
N GLU A 131 7.27 -4.77 32.18
CA GLU A 131 8.11 -4.23 33.24
C GLU A 131 7.84 -2.74 33.45
N LEU A 132 7.67 -1.96 32.37
CA LEU A 132 7.27 -0.55 32.46
C LEU A 132 5.88 -0.38 33.09
N GLU A 133 4.94 -1.27 32.79
CA GLU A 133 3.62 -1.28 33.43
C GLU A 133 3.71 -1.65 34.91
N LYS A 134 4.50 -2.66 35.27
CA LYS A 134 4.76 -3.05 36.67
C LYS A 134 5.41 -1.92 37.45
N GLU A 135 6.43 -1.26 36.92
CA GLU A 135 7.07 -0.09 37.52
C GLU A 135 6.11 1.09 37.65
N LYS A 136 5.21 1.32 36.69
CA LYS A 136 4.19 2.38 36.77
C LYS A 136 3.19 2.12 37.88
N ILE A 137 2.68 0.89 37.97
CA ILE A 137 1.76 0.46 39.03
C ILE A 137 2.42 0.57 40.41
N GLU A 138 3.70 0.19 40.53
CA GLU A 138 4.44 0.32 41.78
C GLU A 138 4.68 1.78 42.18
N ASN A 139 4.99 2.65 41.20
CA ASN A 139 5.13 4.08 41.44
C ASN A 139 3.81 4.78 41.77
N GLU A 140 2.69 4.35 41.17
CA GLU A 140 1.34 4.83 41.52
C GLU A 140 0.93 4.38 42.92
N LYS A 141 1.24 3.14 43.33
CA LYS A 141 1.08 2.67 44.71
C LYS A 141 1.92 3.46 45.71
N LYS A 142 3.21 3.69 45.41
CA LYS A 142 4.09 4.53 46.24
C LYS A 142 3.58 5.97 46.37
N ARG A 143 2.94 6.52 45.32
CA ARG A 143 2.31 7.84 45.35
C ARG A 143 1.04 7.86 46.22
N ALA A 144 0.22 6.81 46.13
CA ALA A 144 -0.98 6.65 46.97
C ALA A 144 -0.63 6.49 48.46
N ASP A 145 0.42 5.73 48.78
CA ASP A 145 0.90 5.54 50.16
C ASP A 145 1.56 6.80 50.73
N SER A 146 2.25 7.59 49.89
CA SER A 146 2.80 8.90 50.31
C SER A 146 1.73 9.98 50.51
N GLY A 147 0.50 9.78 50.01
CA GLY A 147 -0.65 10.66 50.22
C GLY A 147 -1.36 10.47 51.55
N LEU A 148 -1.04 9.42 52.30
CA LEU A 148 -1.70 9.04 53.56
C LEU A 148 -0.86 9.29 54.82
N SER A 149 0.36 9.80 54.70
CA SER A 149 1.20 10.18 55.84
C SER A 149 1.67 11.63 55.71
N GLY A 150 0.83 12.58 56.13
CA GLY A 150 1.20 13.99 56.15
C GLY A 150 0.10 14.96 56.59
N ARG A 151 -0.55 14.72 57.73
CA ARG A 151 -1.37 15.75 58.40
C ARG A 151 -1.28 15.64 59.92
N THR A 152 -0.54 16.58 60.52
CA THR A 152 -0.64 17.22 61.86
C THR A 152 0.75 17.86 62.13
N THR A 153 0.98 19.13 62.49
CA THR A 153 0.25 20.13 63.30
C THR A 153 0.72 21.57 62.99
N TRP A 154 -0.13 22.56 63.34
CA TRP A 154 0.01 24.04 63.42
C TRP A 154 1.41 24.65 63.68
N SER A 155 1.78 25.88 63.26
CA SER A 155 1.21 27.18 63.71
C SER A 155 1.87 28.42 63.03
N ARG A 156 1.20 29.58 63.19
CA ARG A 156 1.34 30.95 62.61
C ARG A 156 2.70 31.70 62.72
N ARG A 157 2.96 32.54 61.71
CA ARG A 157 3.49 33.96 61.66
C ARG A 157 4.19 34.15 60.30
N GLY A 158 4.16 35.25 59.54
CA GLY A 158 3.64 36.60 59.61
C GLY A 158 4.05 37.34 58.31
N HIS A 159 3.39 38.46 58.02
CA HIS A 159 3.49 39.36 56.86
C HIS A 159 4.86 39.59 56.20
N ARG A 160 4.87 39.69 54.85
CA ARG A 160 5.34 40.89 54.10
C ARG A 160 4.93 40.86 52.61
N GLU A 161 4.44 42.01 52.16
CA GLU A 161 4.01 42.35 50.80
C GLU A 161 5.16 42.55 49.78
N PRO A 162 4.85 42.63 48.47
CA PRO A 162 5.82 42.51 47.37
C PRO A 162 6.34 43.85 46.84
N ARG A 163 7.57 43.88 46.30
CA ARG A 163 8.10 45.02 45.53
C ARG A 163 8.15 44.71 44.03
N LYS A 164 7.50 45.60 43.26
CA LYS A 164 7.63 45.82 41.80
C LYS A 164 8.87 46.68 41.48
N ALA A 165 9.51 46.42 40.34
CA ALA A 165 10.18 47.39 39.43
C ALA A 165 10.60 46.58 38.17
N ARG A 166 10.00 46.73 36.98
CA ARG A 166 10.01 47.79 35.94
C ARG A 166 11.32 47.90 35.13
N LEU A 167 11.12 47.69 33.82
CA LEU A 167 11.96 47.87 32.61
C LEU A 167 12.70 49.21 32.48
N GLU A 168 13.86 49.20 31.79
CA GLU A 168 14.13 49.90 30.50
C GLU A 168 15.60 49.67 30.02
N PRO A 169 15.94 49.94 28.73
CA PRO A 169 17.01 49.30 27.95
C PRO A 169 18.19 50.22 27.60
N GLU A 170 19.27 49.66 27.01
CA GLU A 170 20.34 50.46 26.38
C GLU A 170 20.77 50.00 24.98
N LYS A 171 21.24 50.99 24.23
CA LYS A 171 21.35 51.11 22.77
C LYS A 171 22.69 50.65 22.18
N LYS A 172 22.60 50.22 20.91
CA LYS A 172 23.51 50.37 19.74
C LYS A 172 24.96 50.87 19.95
N ARG A 173 25.89 50.16 19.30
CA ARG A 173 27.00 50.79 18.53
C ARG A 173 27.24 50.06 17.20
N VAL A 174 27.41 50.88 16.17
CA VAL A 174 27.70 50.59 14.76
C VAL A 174 29.21 50.53 14.54
N ARG A 175 29.69 49.66 13.63
CA ARG A 175 30.87 49.93 12.79
C ARG A 175 30.63 49.35 11.39
N HIS A 176 30.68 50.24 10.41
CA HIS A 176 30.95 49.97 9.00
C HIS A 176 32.39 49.46 8.83
N ASN A 177 32.60 48.65 7.80
CA ASN A 177 33.69 48.82 6.83
C ASN A 177 33.22 48.22 5.51
N ASP A 178 33.15 49.08 4.50
CA ASP A 178 33.10 48.74 3.09
C ASP A 178 34.50 48.30 2.63
N ASP A 179 34.58 47.38 1.67
CA ASP A 179 35.35 47.57 0.44
C ASP A 179 35.14 46.40 -0.54
N ASP A 180 35.03 46.80 -1.79
CA ASP A 180 34.65 46.08 -2.99
C ASP A 180 35.68 45.03 -3.47
N ASN A 181 35.24 44.02 -4.22
CA ASN A 181 35.45 44.01 -5.68
C ASN A 181 34.76 42.83 -6.39
N GLU A 182 34.15 43.16 -7.51
CA GLU A 182 33.44 42.30 -8.46
C GLU A 182 34.38 41.34 -9.21
N ARG A 183 33.84 40.16 -9.58
CA ARG A 183 34.02 39.66 -10.94
C ARG A 183 32.86 38.76 -11.36
N ASN A 184 32.11 39.26 -12.34
CA ASN A 184 31.03 38.60 -13.06
C ASN A 184 31.53 37.37 -13.84
N VAL A 185 30.85 36.23 -13.72
CA VAL A 185 30.65 35.29 -14.83
C VAL A 185 29.20 34.82 -14.79
N VAL A 186 28.48 35.17 -15.84
CA VAL A 186 27.10 34.79 -16.16
C VAL A 186 27.05 33.29 -16.44
N ASN A 187 26.14 32.57 -15.79
CA ASN A 187 25.48 31.42 -16.40
C ASN A 187 24.07 31.26 -15.82
N SER A 188 23.14 31.07 -16.74
CA SER A 188 21.70 30.98 -16.59
C SER A 188 21.25 29.74 -15.82
N ASP A 189 20.61 29.95 -14.68
CA ASP A 189 19.88 28.91 -13.94
C ASP A 189 18.44 28.79 -14.48
N GLU A 190 18.16 27.73 -15.22
CA GLU A 190 16.80 27.27 -15.50
C GLU A 190 16.28 26.48 -14.29
N ASN A 191 15.30 27.07 -13.59
CA ASN A 191 14.57 26.45 -12.49
C ASN A 191 13.62 25.37 -13.02
N HIS A 192 13.95 24.08 -12.82
CA HIS A 192 12.99 22.99 -12.95
C HIS A 192 12.42 22.60 -11.59
N GLN A 193 11.11 22.83 -11.44
CA GLN A 193 10.28 22.53 -10.26
C GLN A 193 9.68 21.12 -10.42
N SER A 194 9.97 20.22 -9.48
CA SER A 194 9.35 18.91 -9.36
C SER A 194 8.28 18.96 -8.26
N TYR A 195 7.01 18.69 -8.61
CA TYR A 195 5.86 18.71 -7.73
C TYR A 195 5.42 17.27 -7.39
N ASP A 196 5.83 16.76 -6.24
CA ASP A 196 5.22 15.60 -5.60
C ASP A 196 4.12 16.10 -4.65
N LYS A 197 2.85 15.78 -4.96
CA LYS A 197 1.71 16.08 -4.08
C LYS A 197 1.10 14.76 -3.63
N GLU A 198 1.32 14.41 -2.37
CA GLU A 198 0.47 13.42 -1.68
C GLU A 198 -0.83 14.16 -1.33
N LEU A 199 -1.94 13.86 -2.03
CA LEU A 199 -3.22 14.56 -1.84
C LEU A 199 -3.94 14.06 -0.59
N ASN A 200 -4.20 14.98 0.34
CA ASN A 200 -5.29 14.83 1.31
C ASN A 200 -6.63 15.26 0.68
N PHE A 201 -7.65 14.49 1.02
CA PHE A 201 -9.07 14.57 0.67
C PHE A 201 -9.73 15.96 0.73
N LEU A 202 -10.55 16.24 -0.29
CA LEU A 202 -11.73 17.11 -0.20
C LEU A 202 -12.80 16.56 -1.16
N GLU A 203 -13.94 16.12 -0.63
CA GLU A 203 -15.20 16.02 -1.37
C GLU A 203 -15.81 17.44 -1.53
N PRO A 204 -16.44 17.78 -2.66
CA PRO A 204 -17.11 19.06 -2.83
C PRO A 204 -18.42 19.12 -2.03
N LYS A 205 -18.59 20.17 -1.22
CA LYS A 205 -19.91 20.63 -0.79
C LYS A 205 -20.52 21.48 -1.90
N ASP A 206 -21.71 21.12 -2.35
CA ASP A 206 -22.57 21.98 -3.16
C ASP A 206 -23.16 23.08 -2.26
N ASP A 207 -22.79 24.32 -2.54
CA ASP A 207 -23.48 25.51 -2.01
C ASP A 207 -23.81 26.43 -3.20
N VAL A 208 -25.02 26.29 -3.73
CA VAL A 208 -25.64 27.28 -4.62
C VAL A 208 -26.37 28.28 -3.73
N GLY A 209 -25.69 29.36 -3.39
CA GLY A 209 -26.31 30.54 -2.80
C GLY A 209 -26.80 31.49 -3.90
N SER A 210 -28.11 31.63 -4.06
CA SER A 210 -28.71 32.81 -4.69
C SER A 210 -29.40 33.65 -3.62
N LYS A 211 -28.71 34.72 -3.21
CA LYS A 211 -29.24 35.88 -2.47
C LYS A 211 -30.13 36.68 -3.42
N LYS A 212 -31.30 37.19 -3.04
CA LYS A 212 -31.58 38.43 -2.26
C LYS A 212 -33.11 38.68 -2.49
N ASP A 213 -33.94 39.19 -1.60
CA ASP A 213 -33.94 40.46 -0.87
C ASP A 213 -34.96 40.35 0.29
N ARG A 214 -34.62 40.64 1.55
CA ARG A 214 -34.62 41.92 2.28
C ARG A 214 -36.01 42.51 2.64
N VAL A 215 -36.06 42.91 3.92
CA VAL A 215 -37.02 43.78 4.66
C VAL A 215 -38.23 43.03 5.23
N GLY A 216 -38.56 43.06 6.53
CA GLY A 216 -38.00 43.69 7.71
C GLY A 216 -38.97 43.62 8.91
N LYS A 217 -38.43 43.91 10.11
CA LYS A 217 -39.06 44.38 11.36
C LYS A 217 -39.70 43.41 12.40
N GLU A 218 -39.08 43.51 13.60
CA GLU A 218 -39.64 43.74 14.95
C GLU A 218 -40.39 42.65 15.74
N MET A 219 -39.72 42.22 16.82
CA MET A 219 -40.13 41.93 18.21
C MET A 219 -41.63 41.93 18.61
N ALA A 220 -42.07 40.90 19.34
CA ALA A 220 -42.47 40.93 20.76
C ALA A 220 -43.17 39.61 21.22
N ASN A 221 -42.99 39.29 22.52
CA ASN A 221 -43.87 38.61 23.51
C ASN A 221 -45.14 37.88 23.01
N GLY A 222 -45.62 36.74 23.51
CA GLY A 222 -45.60 36.17 24.86
C GLY A 222 -47.02 35.68 25.20
N LEU A 223 -47.13 34.42 25.69
CA LEU A 223 -48.15 33.84 26.59
C LEU A 223 -49.66 33.75 26.23
N SER A 224 -50.23 32.61 26.66
CA SER A 224 -51.63 32.32 27.08
C SER A 224 -52.68 32.18 25.97
N ASP A 225 -53.69 31.29 25.99
CA ASP A 225 -54.31 30.51 27.07
C ASP A 225 -55.19 29.37 26.49
N ASN A 226 -55.27 28.27 27.25
CA ASN A 226 -56.45 27.51 27.71
C ASN A 226 -57.36 26.61 26.82
N ASP A 227 -57.64 25.46 27.47
CA ASP A 227 -58.88 24.67 27.60
C ASP A 227 -59.08 23.39 26.74
N ILE A 228 -58.97 22.20 27.39
CA ILE A 228 -60.03 21.29 27.93
C ILE A 228 -60.53 20.35 26.80
N GLU A 229 -60.61 19.02 26.84
CA GLU A 229 -60.77 17.91 27.80
C GLU A 229 -60.44 16.63 26.96
N SER A 230 -59.85 15.52 27.40
CA SER A 230 -60.43 14.51 28.29
C SER A 230 -59.57 13.24 28.23
N ASP A 231 -59.35 12.65 29.42
CA ASP A 231 -59.20 11.23 29.79
C ASP A 231 -58.23 10.30 29.04
N ASN A 232 -57.12 9.89 29.65
CA ASN A 232 -56.94 8.91 30.76
C ASN A 232 -56.99 7.44 30.32
N ASN A 233 -55.82 6.78 30.23
CA ASN A 233 -55.33 5.98 31.36
C ASN A 233 -53.92 5.39 31.09
N SER A 234 -53.03 5.67 32.03
CA SER A 234 -51.76 4.99 32.27
C SER A 234 -51.96 3.71 33.09
N GLU A 235 -50.93 2.85 33.11
CA GLU A 235 -50.21 2.38 34.33
C GLU A 235 -49.49 1.05 34.01
N THR A 236 -48.16 1.02 33.93
CA THR A 236 -47.14 0.77 34.99
C THR A 236 -47.03 -0.66 35.56
N VAL A 237 -45.82 -1.22 35.34
CA VAL A 237 -44.95 -1.98 36.26
C VAL A 237 -45.37 -3.40 36.69
N SER A 238 -44.49 -4.38 36.37
CA SER A 238 -43.98 -5.38 37.34
C SER A 238 -42.87 -6.28 36.74
N GLU A 239 -41.72 -6.33 37.42
CA GLU A 239 -40.78 -7.47 37.43
C GLU A 239 -41.43 -8.66 38.18
N PRO A 240 -41.05 -9.97 38.01
CA PRO A 240 -39.68 -10.46 38.26
C PRO A 240 -39.18 -11.76 37.55
N LYS A 241 -37.85 -11.96 37.67
CA LYS A 241 -37.01 -13.20 37.66
C LYS A 241 -37.62 -14.56 37.26
N ASN A 242 -36.96 -15.28 36.34
CA ASN A 242 -36.40 -16.61 36.63
C ASN A 242 -35.37 -17.12 35.59
N GLN A 243 -34.24 -17.63 36.09
CA GLN A 243 -33.22 -18.40 35.38
C GLN A 243 -33.74 -19.80 35.03
N ARG A 244 -33.45 -20.32 33.84
CA ARG A 244 -33.14 -21.75 33.64
C ARG A 244 -32.11 -21.97 32.53
N HIS A 245 -31.07 -22.70 32.92
CA HIS A 245 -30.07 -23.37 32.09
C HIS A 245 -30.68 -24.26 31.00
N PHE A 246 -30.05 -24.30 29.82
CA PHE A 246 -30.00 -25.50 28.99
C PHE A 246 -28.60 -25.70 28.41
N THR A 247 -28.07 -26.89 28.65
CA THR A 247 -26.78 -27.44 28.24
C THR A 247 -26.74 -27.80 26.75
N PRO A 248 -25.54 -27.90 26.13
CA PRO A 248 -25.38 -28.13 24.70
C PRO A 248 -25.45 -29.62 24.37
N ASN A 249 -26.46 -30.04 23.61
CA ASN A 249 -26.51 -31.39 23.05
C ASN A 249 -25.67 -31.49 21.77
N LYS A 250 -24.61 -32.30 21.86
CA LYS A 250 -23.90 -32.90 20.73
C LYS A 250 -24.84 -33.85 19.98
N THR A 251 -25.19 -33.49 18.75
CA THR A 251 -25.44 -34.46 17.67
C THR A 251 -25.07 -33.80 16.36
N VAL A 252 -23.82 -34.02 15.94
CA VAL A 252 -23.32 -33.68 14.61
C VAL A 252 -23.87 -34.72 13.63
N SER A 253 -25.02 -34.43 13.02
CA SER A 253 -25.42 -35.10 11.79
C SER A 253 -24.63 -34.46 10.64
N LYS A 254 -23.60 -35.19 10.17
CA LYS A 254 -22.83 -34.92 8.95
C LYS A 254 -23.78 -34.85 7.74
N ALA A 255 -24.31 -33.68 7.43
CA ALA A 255 -24.83 -33.40 6.09
C ALA A 255 -23.67 -32.83 5.26
N LYS A 256 -22.91 -33.72 4.62
CA LYS A 256 -21.94 -33.35 3.58
C LYS A 256 -22.72 -32.81 2.37
N ASN A 257 -23.02 -31.52 2.36
CA ASN A 257 -23.37 -30.82 1.12
C ASN A 257 -22.11 -30.66 0.29
N ARG A 258 -21.73 -31.76 -0.37
CA ARG A 258 -20.70 -31.82 -1.40
C ARG A 258 -21.30 -31.20 -2.66
N VAL A 259 -21.40 -29.87 -2.70
CA VAL A 259 -21.48 -29.17 -3.99
C VAL A 259 -20.08 -29.27 -4.59
N THR A 260 -19.82 -30.39 -5.25
CA THR A 260 -18.66 -30.53 -6.13
C THR A 260 -18.89 -29.63 -7.34
N SER A 261 -18.60 -28.34 -7.17
CA SER A 261 -18.07 -27.53 -8.25
C SER A 261 -16.80 -28.25 -8.72
N ARG A 262 -16.92 -29.07 -9.77
CA ARG A 262 -15.77 -29.56 -10.53
C ARG A 262 -15.07 -28.31 -11.10
N ARG A 263 -14.20 -27.66 -10.31
CA ARG A 263 -13.17 -26.80 -10.86
C ARG A 263 -12.43 -27.66 -11.88
N ASN A 264 -12.41 -27.22 -13.14
CA ASN A 264 -11.69 -27.87 -14.23
C ASN A 264 -10.27 -28.18 -13.75
N ARG A 265 -9.99 -29.45 -13.42
CA ARG A 265 -8.60 -29.92 -13.31
C ARG A 265 -7.94 -29.59 -14.64
N PRO A 266 -6.74 -28.95 -14.67
CA PRO A 266 -6.02 -28.79 -15.93
C PRO A 266 -5.82 -30.19 -16.50
N LYS A 267 -6.48 -30.46 -17.64
CA LYS A 267 -6.57 -31.81 -18.22
C LYS A 267 -5.19 -32.41 -18.53
N VAL A 268 -4.17 -31.56 -18.69
CA VAL A 268 -2.75 -31.94 -18.80
C VAL A 268 -1.90 -30.80 -18.23
N MET A 269 -1.17 -31.03 -17.14
CA MET A 269 -0.13 -30.11 -16.68
C MET A 269 1.15 -30.36 -17.47
N VAL A 270 1.63 -29.35 -18.19
CA VAL A 270 2.83 -29.47 -19.03
C VAL A 270 4.05 -29.03 -18.25
N ARG A 271 4.94 -29.98 -17.92
CA ARG A 271 6.22 -29.68 -17.29
C ARG A 271 7.12 -28.86 -18.21
N PRO A 272 7.93 -27.94 -17.66
CA PRO A 272 9.01 -27.34 -18.41
C PRO A 272 9.92 -28.44 -18.97
N ARG A 273 10.36 -28.27 -20.21
CA ARG A 273 11.29 -29.19 -20.85
C ARG A 273 12.58 -29.27 -20.03
N ALA A 274 13.03 -30.49 -19.77
CA ALA A 274 14.23 -30.72 -18.98
C ALA A 274 15.47 -30.15 -19.70
N THR A 275 16.25 -29.36 -18.98
CA THR A 275 17.56 -28.89 -19.44
C THR A 275 18.69 -29.79 -18.93
N ARG A 276 19.91 -29.57 -19.43
CA ARG A 276 21.09 -30.34 -19.01
C ARG A 276 21.30 -30.20 -17.50
N ARG A 277 21.82 -31.25 -16.84
CA ARG A 277 22.02 -31.23 -15.37
C ARG A 277 22.89 -30.07 -14.89
N ASN A 278 23.87 -29.64 -15.68
CA ASN A 278 24.83 -28.58 -15.33
C ASN A 278 24.40 -27.19 -15.83
N ASP A 279 23.16 -27.03 -16.30
CA ASP A 279 22.64 -25.74 -16.71
C ASP A 279 22.40 -24.83 -15.49
N PRO A 280 23.06 -23.66 -15.39
CA PRO A 280 22.90 -22.73 -14.27
C PRO A 280 21.48 -22.13 -14.18
N CYS A 281 20.69 -22.22 -15.25
CA CYS A 281 19.31 -21.74 -15.31
C CYS A 281 18.26 -22.86 -15.14
N ARG A 282 18.68 -24.08 -14.82
CA ARG A 282 17.77 -25.20 -14.59
C ARG A 282 16.78 -24.87 -13.47
N GLY A 283 15.47 -24.92 -13.79
CA GLY A 283 14.39 -24.56 -12.87
C GLY A 283 14.23 -23.05 -12.60
N LYS A 284 15.03 -22.22 -13.27
CA LYS A 284 15.06 -20.76 -13.12
C LYS A 284 14.64 -20.01 -14.37
N TYR A 285 14.34 -20.71 -15.46
CA TYR A 285 13.90 -20.05 -16.68
C TYR A 285 12.57 -19.31 -16.47
N VAL A 286 12.55 -18.05 -16.91
CA VAL A 286 11.34 -17.23 -16.97
C VAL A 286 11.07 -16.89 -18.43
N TYR A 287 9.85 -17.12 -18.90
CA TYR A 287 9.38 -16.59 -20.17
C TYR A 287 8.61 -15.31 -19.90
N MET A 288 8.83 -14.27 -20.71
CA MET A 288 8.08 -13.02 -20.61
C MET A 288 7.14 -12.93 -21.79
N HIS A 289 5.85 -12.71 -21.51
CA HIS A 289 4.85 -12.49 -22.56
C HIS A 289 5.16 -11.21 -23.34
N ASP A 290 5.02 -11.29 -24.65
CA ASP A 290 4.97 -10.13 -25.53
C ASP A 290 3.52 -9.61 -25.58
N VAL A 291 3.12 -8.90 -24.52
CA VAL A 291 1.75 -8.36 -24.39
C VAL A 291 1.55 -7.18 -25.36
N PRO A 292 0.31 -6.93 -25.83
CA PRO A 292 0.00 -5.73 -26.60
C PRO A 292 0.51 -4.46 -25.92
N SER A 293 1.10 -3.55 -26.71
CA SER A 293 1.78 -2.35 -26.19
C SER A 293 0.90 -1.45 -25.33
N LEU A 294 -0.41 -1.49 -25.53
CA LEU A 294 -1.41 -0.76 -24.74
C LEU A 294 -1.32 -1.07 -23.23
N PHE A 295 -0.84 -2.27 -22.87
CA PHE A 295 -0.67 -2.70 -21.48
C PHE A 295 0.62 -2.18 -20.84
N ASN A 296 1.58 -1.64 -21.62
CA ASN A 296 2.87 -1.21 -21.10
C ASN A 296 3.51 -0.03 -21.84
N GLU A 297 4.16 -0.26 -22.99
CA GLU A 297 4.99 0.71 -23.67
C GLU A 297 4.20 1.95 -24.12
N GLU A 298 2.94 1.76 -24.51
CA GLU A 298 2.07 2.86 -24.92
C GLU A 298 1.67 3.76 -23.75
N LEU A 299 1.56 3.21 -22.53
CA LEU A 299 1.34 4.01 -21.32
C LEU A 299 2.53 4.95 -21.06
N LEU A 300 3.75 4.48 -21.33
CA LEU A 300 4.96 5.30 -21.19
C LEU A 300 5.12 6.29 -22.35
N LYS A 301 4.76 5.92 -23.57
CA LYS A 301 4.71 6.85 -24.71
C LYS A 301 3.74 8.00 -24.46
N ASN A 302 2.65 7.73 -23.73
CA ASN A 302 1.63 8.70 -23.36
C ASN A 302 1.69 9.06 -21.86
N CYS A 303 2.90 9.12 -21.29
CA CYS A 303 3.12 9.30 -19.86
C CYS A 303 2.41 10.53 -19.27
N TRP A 304 2.25 11.63 -20.03
CA TRP A 304 1.53 12.83 -19.59
C TRP A 304 0.04 12.58 -19.29
N THR A 305 -0.54 11.47 -19.76
CA THR A 305 -1.93 11.08 -19.49
C THR A 305 -2.11 10.30 -18.19
N LEU A 306 -1.01 9.83 -17.59
CA LEU A 306 -1.05 8.94 -16.44
C LEU A 306 -1.41 9.66 -15.13
N SER A 307 -1.18 10.97 -15.05
CA SER A 307 -1.57 11.78 -13.89
C SER A 307 -1.98 13.18 -14.33
N ARG A 308 -3.02 13.74 -13.72
CA ARG A 308 -3.44 15.13 -13.94
C ARG A 308 -2.61 16.15 -13.16
N TRP A 309 -1.76 15.67 -12.25
CA TRP A 309 -1.10 16.53 -11.25
C TRP A 309 0.41 16.39 -11.23
N THR A 310 0.96 15.39 -11.94
CA THR A 310 2.36 15.01 -11.84
C THR A 310 2.91 14.71 -13.22
N ASP A 311 4.13 15.18 -13.50
CA ASP A 311 4.83 14.80 -14.72
C ASP A 311 5.34 13.36 -14.62
N MET A 312 4.50 12.42 -15.04
CA MET A 312 4.86 11.01 -15.05
C MET A 312 5.93 10.68 -16.09
N CYS A 313 6.18 11.55 -17.09
CA CYS A 313 7.26 11.34 -18.05
C CYS A 313 8.62 11.52 -17.37
N GLU A 314 8.75 12.56 -16.55
CA GLU A 314 9.95 12.76 -15.73
C GLU A 314 10.15 11.58 -14.76
N LEU A 315 9.09 11.18 -14.04
CA LEU A 315 9.18 10.12 -13.03
C LEU A 315 9.45 8.73 -13.61
N THR A 316 9.01 8.45 -14.84
CA THR A 316 9.27 7.17 -15.53
C THR A 316 10.56 7.17 -16.34
N SER A 317 11.29 8.28 -16.39
CA SER A 317 12.62 8.38 -17.01
C SER A 317 13.64 7.43 -16.34
N ASN A 318 14.80 7.25 -16.99
CA ASN A 318 15.86 6.36 -16.51
C ASN A 318 15.35 4.96 -16.14
N PHE A 319 14.51 4.35 -17.00
CA PHE A 319 13.92 3.03 -16.78
C PHE A 319 13.03 2.94 -15.52
N GLY A 320 12.31 4.02 -15.20
CA GLY A 320 11.43 4.11 -14.04
C GLY A 320 12.11 4.62 -12.77
N LEU A 321 13.42 4.91 -12.82
CA LEU A 321 14.16 5.43 -11.66
C LEU A 321 13.95 6.94 -11.44
N GLY A 322 13.47 7.67 -12.44
CA GLY A 322 13.33 9.12 -12.39
C GLY A 322 14.65 9.87 -12.60
N PRO A 323 14.68 11.20 -12.37
CA PRO A 323 15.88 12.03 -12.51
C PRO A 323 17.04 11.59 -11.60
N ARG A 324 18.27 11.78 -12.07
CA ARG A 324 19.47 11.55 -11.24
C ARG A 324 19.58 12.60 -10.14
N LEU A 325 20.02 12.18 -8.97
CA LEU A 325 20.34 13.04 -7.84
C LEU A 325 21.86 13.17 -7.66
N PRO A 326 22.31 14.24 -7.00
CA PRO A 326 23.71 14.37 -6.59
C PRO A 326 24.18 13.21 -5.71
N ASN A 327 25.48 12.92 -5.76
CA ASN A 327 26.10 11.90 -4.92
C ASN A 327 25.85 12.20 -3.43
N MET A 328 25.33 11.21 -2.70
CA MET A 328 25.08 11.34 -1.27
C MET A 328 26.20 10.68 -0.48
N GLU A 329 26.77 11.40 0.49
CA GLU A 329 27.90 10.90 1.30
C GLU A 329 29.08 10.37 0.47
N GLY A 330 29.30 10.96 -0.72
CA GLY A 330 30.37 10.57 -1.64
C GLY A 330 30.07 9.32 -2.49
N VAL A 331 28.85 8.78 -2.45
CA VAL A 331 28.45 7.58 -3.21
C VAL A 331 27.46 7.97 -4.33
N SER A 332 27.68 7.47 -5.54
CA SER A 332 26.81 7.64 -6.71
C SER A 332 25.63 6.66 -6.72
N GLY A 333 24.74 6.75 -7.71
CA GLY A 333 23.59 5.84 -7.85
C GLY A 333 22.32 6.32 -7.17
N TRP A 334 22.14 7.64 -7.02
CA TRP A 334 20.95 8.24 -6.42
C TRP A 334 20.01 8.78 -7.49
N PHE A 335 18.72 8.56 -7.30
CA PHE A 335 17.67 8.99 -8.20
C PHE A 335 16.45 9.50 -7.43
N ALA A 336 15.70 10.42 -8.01
CA ALA A 336 14.43 10.93 -7.50
C ALA A 336 13.31 9.94 -7.83
N THR A 337 13.48 8.70 -7.39
CA THR A 337 12.58 7.59 -7.75
C THR A 337 11.22 7.77 -7.11
N ASN A 338 10.18 7.67 -7.95
CA ASN A 338 8.81 7.69 -7.47
C ASN A 338 8.42 6.31 -6.93
N GLN A 339 7.61 6.30 -5.88
CA GLN A 339 7.23 5.08 -5.20
C GLN A 339 6.30 4.17 -6.02
N PHE A 340 5.67 4.70 -7.08
CA PHE A 340 4.69 4.00 -7.90
C PHE A 340 5.20 3.61 -9.29
N THR A 341 6.52 3.64 -9.55
CA THR A 341 7.11 3.26 -10.85
C THR A 341 7.68 1.85 -10.88
N LEU A 342 7.35 1.03 -9.88
CA LEU A 342 7.90 -0.31 -9.71
C LEU A 342 7.72 -1.19 -10.96
N GLU A 343 6.59 -1.12 -11.67
CA GLU A 343 6.37 -1.96 -12.85
C GLU A 343 7.39 -1.69 -13.95
N VAL A 344 7.75 -0.41 -14.14
CA VAL A 344 8.74 0.01 -15.13
C VAL A 344 10.13 -0.46 -14.73
N ILE A 345 10.49 -0.30 -13.45
CA ILE A 345 11.78 -0.76 -12.91
C ILE A 345 11.89 -2.28 -13.05
N PHE A 346 10.89 -3.02 -12.59
CA PHE A 346 10.88 -4.48 -12.59
C PHE A 346 10.89 -5.05 -14.01
N HIS A 347 10.12 -4.48 -14.94
CA HIS A 347 10.14 -4.91 -16.34
C HIS A 347 11.54 -4.71 -16.98
N ASN A 348 12.20 -3.59 -16.73
CA ASN A 348 13.54 -3.36 -17.26
C ASN A 348 14.61 -4.24 -16.59
N ARG A 349 14.45 -4.58 -15.31
CA ARG A 349 15.27 -5.60 -14.64
C ARG A 349 15.03 -7.00 -15.20
N MET A 350 13.78 -7.36 -15.51
CA MET A 350 13.43 -8.65 -16.10
C MET A 350 14.07 -8.86 -17.47
N LYS A 351 14.14 -7.81 -18.30
CA LYS A 351 14.85 -7.84 -19.60
C LYS A 351 16.33 -8.22 -19.48
N GLN A 352 16.91 -8.14 -18.29
CA GLN A 352 18.32 -8.44 -17.98
C GLN A 352 18.48 -9.69 -17.12
N TYR A 353 17.40 -10.38 -16.81
CA TYR A 353 17.44 -11.58 -16.03
C TYR A 353 18.19 -12.67 -16.79
N LYS A 354 19.22 -13.25 -16.14
CA LYS A 354 20.14 -14.20 -16.77
C LYS A 354 19.43 -15.42 -17.36
N CYS A 355 18.31 -15.82 -16.76
CA CYS A 355 17.53 -16.97 -17.17
C CYS A 355 16.22 -16.57 -17.88
N LEU A 356 16.15 -15.37 -18.46
CA LEU A 356 15.07 -15.01 -19.36
C LEU A 356 15.19 -15.82 -20.66
N THR A 357 14.14 -16.55 -21.03
CA THR A 357 14.10 -17.39 -22.24
C THR A 357 13.07 -16.87 -23.24
N LYS A 358 13.35 -17.04 -24.53
CA LYS A 358 12.38 -16.85 -25.62
C LYS A 358 11.54 -18.11 -25.90
N ASP A 359 12.02 -19.27 -25.45
CA ASP A 359 11.31 -20.55 -25.55
C ASP A 359 10.49 -20.78 -24.28
N SER A 360 9.17 -20.63 -24.38
CA SER A 360 8.25 -20.80 -23.26
C SER A 360 8.19 -22.25 -22.75
N SER A 361 8.60 -23.24 -23.56
CA SER A 361 8.64 -24.65 -23.13
C SER A 361 9.70 -24.91 -22.05
N LEU A 362 10.74 -24.09 -21.96
CA LEU A 362 11.76 -24.17 -20.90
C LEU A 362 11.34 -23.49 -19.59
N ALA A 363 10.33 -22.60 -19.67
CA ALA A 363 10.00 -21.68 -18.59
C ALA A 363 9.36 -22.39 -17.39
N SER A 364 9.93 -22.11 -16.21
CA SER A 364 9.43 -22.53 -14.91
C SER A 364 8.36 -21.58 -14.38
N ALA A 365 8.40 -20.31 -14.77
CA ALA A 365 7.38 -19.29 -14.54
C ALA A 365 7.24 -18.36 -15.75
N VAL A 366 6.11 -17.65 -15.83
CA VAL A 366 5.77 -16.75 -16.94
C VAL A 366 5.49 -15.34 -16.41
N TYR A 367 6.27 -14.35 -16.83
CA TYR A 367 6.09 -12.95 -16.47
C TYR A 367 5.12 -12.25 -17.44
N VAL A 368 4.13 -11.54 -16.89
CA VAL A 368 3.18 -10.69 -17.62
C VAL A 368 3.55 -9.22 -17.41
N PRO A 369 4.18 -8.55 -18.39
CA PRO A 369 4.60 -7.15 -18.28
C PRO A 369 3.43 -6.17 -18.52
N TYR A 370 2.37 -6.24 -17.70
CA TYR A 370 1.30 -5.23 -17.63
C TYR A 370 1.64 -4.19 -16.55
N TYR A 371 1.30 -2.91 -16.77
CA TYR A 371 1.49 -1.83 -15.79
C TYR A 371 0.16 -1.41 -15.14
N PRO A 372 -0.45 -2.27 -14.30
CA PRO A 372 -1.79 -2.04 -13.74
C PRO A 372 -1.89 -0.76 -12.91
N GLY A 373 -0.83 -0.38 -12.20
CA GLY A 373 -0.85 0.81 -11.36
C GLY A 373 -0.85 2.11 -12.16
N LEU A 374 -0.03 2.16 -13.22
CA LEU A 374 0.01 3.29 -14.13
C LEU A 374 -1.29 3.43 -14.92
N ASP A 375 -1.83 2.32 -15.41
CA ASP A 375 -3.08 2.32 -16.15
C ASP A 375 -4.27 2.76 -15.29
N LEU A 376 -4.40 2.22 -14.07
CA LEU A 376 -5.45 2.62 -13.14
C LEU A 376 -5.44 4.13 -12.85
N MET A 377 -4.26 4.72 -12.72
CA MET A 377 -4.10 6.15 -12.37
C MET A 377 -4.80 7.08 -13.36
N ARG A 378 -4.89 6.69 -14.65
CA ARG A 378 -5.56 7.45 -15.70
C ARG A 378 -7.05 7.68 -15.39
N PHE A 379 -7.68 6.72 -14.73
CA PHE A 379 -9.14 6.65 -14.55
C PHE A 379 -9.60 6.68 -13.08
N LEU A 380 -8.67 6.61 -12.13
CA LEU A 380 -8.97 6.49 -10.70
C LEU A 380 -9.83 7.65 -10.17
N TRP A 381 -9.61 8.88 -10.64
CA TRP A 381 -10.44 10.06 -10.34
C TRP A 381 -11.30 10.51 -11.52
N GLY A 382 -11.49 9.63 -12.51
CA GLY A 382 -12.35 9.89 -13.66
C GLY A 382 -13.84 9.72 -13.32
N PRO A 383 -14.74 10.35 -14.09
CA PRO A 383 -16.18 10.27 -13.88
C PRO A 383 -16.79 8.93 -14.32
N PHE A 384 -16.02 8.04 -14.94
CA PHE A 384 -16.47 6.77 -15.50
C PHE A 384 -15.78 5.58 -14.81
N PRO A 385 -16.37 5.01 -13.74
CA PRO A 385 -15.72 3.96 -12.97
C PRO A 385 -15.43 2.67 -13.76
N PHE A 386 -16.28 2.31 -14.72
CA PHE A 386 -16.07 1.12 -15.57
C PHE A 386 -14.76 1.16 -16.37
N MET A 387 -14.25 2.36 -16.70
CA MET A 387 -12.97 2.53 -17.40
C MET A 387 -11.79 2.00 -16.57
N ARG A 388 -11.92 1.97 -15.24
CA ARG A 388 -10.88 1.46 -14.33
C ARG A 388 -10.65 -0.05 -14.46
N ASP A 389 -11.65 -0.79 -14.96
CA ASP A 389 -11.61 -2.25 -15.11
C ASP A 389 -11.28 -2.71 -16.54
N ALA A 390 -11.42 -1.84 -17.55
CA ALA A 390 -11.40 -2.22 -18.96
C ALA A 390 -10.11 -2.96 -19.39
N ALA A 391 -8.94 -2.37 -19.13
CA ALA A 391 -7.67 -3.00 -19.51
C ALA A 391 -7.40 -4.32 -18.77
N ALA A 392 -7.82 -4.42 -17.51
CA ALA A 392 -7.70 -5.66 -16.74
C ALA A 392 -8.53 -6.80 -17.35
N LEU A 393 -9.74 -6.49 -17.82
CA LEU A 393 -10.62 -7.44 -18.51
C LEU A 393 -10.05 -7.85 -19.87
N ASP A 394 -9.57 -6.88 -20.66
CA ASP A 394 -8.96 -7.14 -21.97
C ASP A 394 -7.69 -7.98 -21.86
N LEU A 395 -6.84 -7.70 -20.87
CA LEU A 395 -5.66 -8.50 -20.58
C LEU A 395 -6.05 -9.94 -20.25
N MET A 396 -7.09 -10.14 -19.44
CA MET A 396 -7.55 -11.47 -19.08
C MET A 396 -8.10 -12.26 -20.26
N LYS A 397 -8.81 -11.60 -21.17
CA LYS A 397 -9.24 -12.21 -22.44
C LYS A 397 -8.02 -12.65 -23.25
N TRP A 398 -7.06 -11.75 -23.42
CA TRP A 398 -5.83 -12.00 -24.19
C TRP A 398 -4.97 -13.13 -23.59
N LEU A 399 -4.83 -13.19 -22.26
CA LEU A 399 -4.03 -14.19 -21.56
C LEU A 399 -4.62 -15.60 -21.72
N ARG A 400 -5.94 -15.75 -21.59
CA ARG A 400 -6.62 -17.05 -21.68
C ARG A 400 -6.49 -17.72 -23.05
N GLU A 401 -6.25 -16.94 -24.09
CA GLU A 401 -6.02 -17.43 -25.45
C GLU A 401 -4.61 -17.99 -25.63
N ARG A 402 -3.65 -17.62 -24.77
CA ARG A 402 -2.24 -18.04 -24.89
C ARG A 402 -2.06 -19.53 -24.54
N PRO A 403 -1.23 -20.28 -25.29
CA PRO A 403 -0.91 -21.66 -24.95
C PRO A 403 -0.19 -21.77 -23.60
N GLU A 404 0.62 -20.78 -23.22
CA GLU A 404 1.30 -20.72 -21.92
C GLU A 404 0.30 -20.73 -20.77
N TRP A 405 -0.81 -19.99 -20.88
CA TRP A 405 -1.84 -19.95 -19.84
C TRP A 405 -2.40 -21.34 -19.53
N LYS A 406 -2.63 -22.13 -20.57
CA LYS A 406 -3.26 -23.46 -20.48
C LYS A 406 -2.38 -24.49 -19.77
N ARG A 407 -1.06 -24.26 -19.63
CA ARG A 407 -0.12 -25.20 -19.00
C ARG A 407 -0.44 -25.48 -17.53
N MET A 408 -0.81 -24.44 -16.80
CA MET A 408 -1.13 -24.51 -15.36
C MET A 408 -2.32 -23.60 -14.99
N ASP A 409 -3.20 -23.29 -15.95
CA ASP A 409 -4.34 -22.37 -15.77
C ASP A 409 -3.93 -21.02 -15.14
N GLY A 410 -2.80 -20.47 -15.60
CA GLY A 410 -2.23 -19.21 -15.09
C GLY A 410 -1.46 -19.31 -13.76
N ARG A 411 -1.35 -20.48 -13.13
CA ARG A 411 -0.69 -20.63 -11.80
C ARG A 411 0.82 -20.48 -11.82
N ASP A 412 1.43 -20.66 -12.99
CA ASP A 412 2.84 -20.39 -13.25
C ASP A 412 3.08 -18.95 -13.73
N HIS A 413 2.03 -18.13 -13.84
CA HIS A 413 2.14 -16.74 -14.25
C HIS A 413 2.34 -15.83 -13.05
N PHE A 414 3.01 -14.70 -13.28
CA PHE A 414 3.09 -13.61 -12.32
C PHE A 414 3.14 -12.24 -12.99
N MET A 415 2.71 -11.22 -12.25
CA MET A 415 2.77 -9.81 -12.65
C MET A 415 3.19 -8.92 -11.48
N VAL A 416 3.51 -7.67 -11.77
CA VAL A 416 3.94 -6.67 -10.79
C VAL A 416 3.00 -5.48 -10.86
N ALA A 417 2.63 -4.94 -9.70
CA ALA A 417 1.90 -3.70 -9.57
C ALA A 417 2.65 -2.75 -8.64
N GLY A 418 2.87 -1.54 -9.12
CA GLY A 418 3.52 -0.46 -8.39
C GLY A 418 2.54 0.29 -7.50
N ARG A 419 1.43 -0.32 -7.10
CA ARG A 419 0.52 0.24 -6.09
C ARG A 419 0.10 -0.82 -5.08
N THR A 420 -0.65 -0.38 -4.08
CA THR A 420 -1.05 -1.24 -2.97
C THR A 420 -2.14 -2.21 -3.43
N THR A 421 -2.27 -3.34 -2.75
CA THR A 421 -3.37 -4.28 -2.96
C THR A 421 -4.75 -3.62 -2.92
N TRP A 422 -4.92 -2.56 -2.13
CA TRP A 422 -6.20 -1.88 -1.92
C TRP A 422 -6.71 -1.19 -3.19
N ASP A 423 -5.80 -0.81 -4.10
CA ASP A 423 -6.13 -0.21 -5.39
C ASP A 423 -6.77 -1.21 -6.39
N PHE A 424 -6.69 -2.51 -6.11
CA PHE A 424 -7.06 -3.58 -7.05
C PHE A 424 -8.10 -4.57 -6.50
N MET A 425 -8.65 -4.31 -5.31
CA MET A 425 -9.59 -5.20 -4.60
C MET A 425 -11.01 -4.62 -4.51
N ARG A 426 -11.38 -3.68 -5.39
CA ARG A 426 -12.75 -3.13 -5.42
C ARG A 426 -13.75 -4.25 -5.63
N THR A 427 -14.78 -4.33 -4.79
CA THR A 427 -15.79 -5.37 -4.91
C THR A 427 -16.80 -5.03 -6.03
N PRO A 428 -17.49 -6.02 -6.61
CA PRO A 428 -18.37 -5.75 -7.73
C PRO A 428 -19.67 -5.01 -7.37
N GLU A 429 -20.04 -5.00 -6.10
CA GLU A 429 -21.32 -4.46 -5.62
C GLU A 429 -21.39 -2.93 -5.69
N ASN A 430 -20.25 -2.24 -5.63
CA ASN A 430 -20.19 -0.78 -5.67
C ASN A 430 -19.15 -0.28 -6.69
N GLU A 431 -19.62 0.30 -7.79
CA GLU A 431 -18.74 0.84 -8.82
C GLU A 431 -18.07 2.14 -8.41
N SER A 432 -18.67 2.89 -7.49
CA SER A 432 -18.13 4.17 -7.00
C SER A 432 -16.96 3.99 -6.03
N ASP A 433 -16.76 2.78 -5.50
CA ASP A 433 -15.67 2.48 -4.57
C ASP A 433 -14.29 2.75 -5.18
N TRP A 434 -13.29 2.82 -4.31
CA TRP A 434 -11.91 3.06 -4.68
C TRP A 434 -11.32 1.91 -5.50
N GLY A 435 -10.50 2.23 -6.51
CA GLY A 435 -9.69 1.26 -7.25
C GLY A 435 -10.44 0.52 -8.37
N ASN A 436 -9.88 -0.63 -8.77
CA ASN A 436 -10.44 -1.52 -9.77
C ASN A 436 -10.58 -2.97 -9.26
N ARG A 437 -11.10 -3.85 -10.12
CA ARG A 437 -11.41 -5.25 -9.78
C ARG A 437 -10.28 -6.24 -10.09
N LEU A 438 -9.09 -5.79 -10.49
CA LEU A 438 -8.04 -6.64 -11.06
C LEU A 438 -7.72 -7.87 -10.19
N MET A 439 -7.49 -7.71 -8.89
CA MET A 439 -7.09 -8.82 -8.00
C MET A 439 -8.20 -9.82 -7.71
N ILE A 440 -9.47 -9.43 -7.89
CA ILE A 440 -10.61 -10.32 -7.66
C ILE A 440 -11.04 -11.06 -8.92
N LEU A 441 -10.51 -10.69 -10.10
CA LEU A 441 -10.79 -11.41 -11.35
C LEU A 441 -10.39 -12.89 -11.22
N PRO A 442 -11.26 -13.85 -11.58
CA PRO A 442 -11.01 -15.27 -11.36
C PRO A 442 -9.70 -15.80 -11.96
N GLY A 443 -9.27 -15.29 -13.12
CA GLY A 443 -8.00 -15.66 -13.71
C GLY A 443 -6.79 -15.03 -13.02
N ILE A 444 -6.90 -13.79 -12.54
CA ILE A 444 -5.83 -13.14 -11.77
C ILE A 444 -5.61 -13.85 -10.43
N ARG A 445 -6.67 -14.36 -9.80
CA ARG A 445 -6.58 -15.18 -8.57
C ARG A 445 -5.78 -16.47 -8.73
N ASN A 446 -5.49 -16.91 -9.96
CA ASN A 446 -4.63 -18.06 -10.21
C ASN A 446 -3.14 -17.69 -10.26
N MET A 447 -2.79 -16.48 -10.71
CA MET A 447 -1.40 -16.04 -10.86
C MET A 447 -0.86 -15.40 -9.59
N THR A 448 0.46 -15.26 -9.51
CA THR A 448 1.11 -14.52 -8.41
C THR A 448 1.20 -13.03 -8.75
N MET A 449 0.75 -12.16 -7.86
CA MET A 449 0.85 -10.72 -8.04
C MET A 449 1.85 -10.15 -7.02
N LEU A 450 2.85 -9.42 -7.51
CA LEU A 450 3.83 -8.72 -6.68
C LEU A 450 3.39 -7.28 -6.51
N LEU A 451 3.27 -6.79 -5.28
CA LEU A 451 2.76 -5.46 -4.98
C LEU A 451 3.69 -4.72 -4.01
N ILE A 452 3.67 -3.39 -3.99
CA ILE A 452 4.42 -2.64 -2.97
C ILE A 452 3.86 -2.85 -1.56
N GLU A 453 2.56 -3.18 -1.44
CA GLU A 453 1.89 -3.58 -0.20
C GLU A 453 0.85 -4.67 -0.53
N SER A 454 0.86 -5.78 0.21
CA SER A 454 -0.04 -6.93 0.01
C SER A 454 -1.16 -6.98 1.05
N SER A 455 -2.20 -7.77 0.80
CA SER A 455 -3.26 -7.98 1.80
C SER A 455 -2.88 -9.13 2.72
N PRO A 456 -3.05 -9.00 4.05
CA PRO A 456 -2.89 -10.14 4.97
C PRO A 456 -3.94 -11.24 4.74
N TRP A 457 -4.99 -10.92 3.99
CA TRP A 457 -6.13 -11.80 3.73
C TRP A 457 -6.22 -12.24 2.28
N ASN A 458 -5.10 -12.30 1.57
CA ASN A 458 -5.05 -12.77 0.20
C ASN A 458 -3.86 -13.71 -0.03
N TYR A 459 -4.10 -14.83 -0.70
CA TYR A 459 -3.08 -15.87 -0.88
C TYR A 459 -2.20 -15.67 -2.12
N HIS A 460 -2.59 -14.80 -3.06
CA HIS A 460 -1.95 -14.64 -4.37
C HIS A 460 -1.18 -13.33 -4.55
N GLY A 461 -1.36 -12.36 -3.65
CA GLY A 461 -0.56 -11.15 -3.55
C GLY A 461 0.62 -11.30 -2.59
N PHE A 462 1.81 -10.87 -3.01
CA PHE A 462 3.03 -10.86 -2.20
C PHE A 462 3.66 -9.47 -2.21
N ALA A 463 4.05 -8.97 -1.04
CA ALA A 463 4.66 -7.65 -0.95
C ALA A 463 6.14 -7.69 -1.32
N VAL A 464 6.55 -6.76 -2.16
CA VAL A 464 7.93 -6.46 -2.52
C VAL A 464 8.28 -5.03 -2.11
N PRO A 465 9.55 -4.73 -1.78
CA PRO A 465 9.97 -3.41 -1.31
C PRO A 465 9.51 -2.28 -2.23
N TYR A 466 9.08 -1.17 -1.64
CA TYR A 466 8.86 0.07 -2.38
C TYR A 466 10.17 0.51 -3.05
N PRO A 467 10.13 1.09 -4.27
CA PRO A 467 11.30 1.71 -4.87
C PRO A 467 11.92 2.79 -3.97
N THR A 468 13.17 2.59 -3.57
CA THR A 468 13.97 3.53 -2.75
C THR A 468 14.69 4.57 -3.61
N TYR A 469 15.46 5.50 -3.03
CA TYR A 469 16.23 6.49 -3.80
C TYR A 469 17.59 6.01 -4.33
N PHE A 470 18.09 4.87 -3.85
CA PHE A 470 19.43 4.36 -4.21
C PHE A 470 19.32 3.15 -5.14
N HIS A 471 19.91 3.29 -6.32
CA HIS A 471 19.95 2.32 -7.40
C HIS A 471 21.38 2.21 -7.93
N PRO A 472 22.24 1.42 -7.28
CA PRO A 472 23.62 1.25 -7.68
C PRO A 472 23.70 0.60 -9.06
N SER A 473 24.75 0.91 -9.80
CA SER A 473 25.09 0.23 -11.06
C SER A 473 26.17 -0.83 -10.85
N THR A 474 26.86 -0.80 -9.70
CA THR A 474 27.99 -1.70 -9.38
C THR A 474 27.93 -2.21 -7.93
N ASN A 475 28.59 -3.35 -7.67
CA ASN A 475 28.75 -3.87 -6.31
C ASN A 475 29.61 -2.96 -5.41
N ALA A 476 30.53 -2.19 -6.01
CA ALA A 476 31.40 -1.28 -5.29
C ALA A 476 30.60 -0.16 -4.61
N GLU A 477 29.61 0.41 -5.29
CA GLU A 477 28.71 1.44 -4.72
C GLU A 477 27.95 0.91 -3.50
N ILE A 478 27.49 -0.35 -3.55
CA ILE A 478 26.84 -1.00 -2.41
C ILE A 478 27.80 -1.10 -1.22
N LEU A 479 29.01 -1.63 -1.44
CA LEU A 479 30.00 -1.79 -0.38
C LEU A 479 30.40 -0.44 0.23
N GLN A 480 30.59 0.58 -0.61
CA GLN A 480 30.87 1.94 -0.16
C GLN A 480 29.73 2.47 0.71
N TRP A 481 28.48 2.31 0.27
CA TRP A 481 27.30 2.75 1.01
C TRP A 481 27.14 2.01 2.34
N GLN A 482 27.22 0.68 2.36
CA GLN A 482 27.18 -0.11 3.60
C GLN A 482 28.28 0.32 4.58
N ASN A 483 29.51 0.50 4.10
CA ASN A 483 30.63 0.96 4.92
C ASN A 483 30.44 2.40 5.43
N ARG A 484 29.74 3.25 4.68
CA ARG A 484 29.34 4.58 5.16
C ARG A 484 28.30 4.47 6.27
N MET A 485 27.28 3.62 6.11
CA MET A 485 26.21 3.42 7.10
C MET A 485 26.74 2.87 8.43
N ARG A 486 27.77 2.03 8.40
CA ARG A 486 28.46 1.53 9.60
C ARG A 486 29.20 2.62 10.37
N ARG A 487 29.77 3.60 9.66
CA ARG A 487 30.65 4.65 10.22
C ARG A 487 29.92 5.93 10.60
N ILE A 488 28.67 6.11 10.17
CA ILE A 488 27.94 7.35 10.42
C ILE A 488 27.60 7.53 11.90
N LYS A 489 27.91 8.71 12.44
CA LYS A 489 27.54 9.08 13.82
C LYS A 489 26.09 9.57 13.82
N ARG A 490 25.26 8.96 14.67
CA ARG A 490 23.84 9.27 14.79
C ARG A 490 23.62 10.09 16.06
N ARG A 491 23.18 11.34 15.88
CA ARG A 491 23.00 12.32 16.96
C ARG A 491 21.69 12.12 17.71
N TYR A 492 20.64 11.69 17.00
CA TYR A 492 19.32 11.54 17.55
C TYR A 492 19.04 10.08 17.91
N LEU A 493 18.33 9.87 19.02
CA LEU A 493 17.88 8.54 19.41
C LEU A 493 16.84 8.05 18.40
N PHE A 494 15.85 8.88 18.08
CA PHE A 494 14.82 8.52 17.12
C PHE A 494 14.38 9.69 16.25
N SER A 495 13.71 9.39 15.15
CA SER A 495 13.09 10.42 14.31
C SER A 495 11.78 9.96 13.71
N PHE A 496 10.92 10.95 13.41
CA PHE A 496 9.71 10.75 12.65
C PHE A 496 9.64 11.75 11.50
N VAL A 497 9.26 11.26 10.32
CA VAL A 497 8.97 12.06 9.13
C VAL A 497 7.53 11.78 8.73
N GLY A 498 6.66 12.78 8.88
CA GLY A 498 5.24 12.60 8.62
C GLY A 498 4.38 13.78 9.04
N ALA A 499 3.07 13.59 8.90
CA ALA A 499 2.04 14.56 9.23
C ALA A 499 0.94 13.90 10.07
N PRO A 500 0.17 14.68 10.85
CA PRO A 500 -1.01 14.17 11.51
C PRO A 500 -2.04 13.70 10.48
N ARG A 501 -2.96 12.83 10.91
CA ARG A 501 -4.09 12.35 10.10
C ARG A 501 -5.39 12.67 10.83
N PRO A 502 -5.84 13.94 10.84
CA PRO A 502 -7.00 14.36 11.64
C PRO A 502 -8.30 13.66 11.22
N ASN A 503 -8.38 13.21 9.96
CA ASN A 503 -9.54 12.48 9.44
C ASN A 503 -9.51 10.97 9.74
N LEU A 504 -8.41 10.47 10.30
CA LEU A 504 -8.28 9.08 10.78
C LEU A 504 -8.16 9.14 12.30
N GLY A 505 -9.31 9.11 12.99
CA GLY A 505 -9.39 9.22 14.44
C GLY A 505 -8.55 8.19 15.21
N ASP A 506 -8.26 7.05 14.57
CA ASP A 506 -7.45 5.99 15.16
C ASP A 506 -5.94 6.04 14.89
N SER A 507 -5.46 7.05 14.16
CA SER A 507 -4.05 7.17 13.79
C SER A 507 -3.14 7.51 14.98
N ILE A 508 -2.13 6.67 15.24
CA ILE A 508 -1.05 6.88 16.23
C ILE A 508 -0.13 8.08 15.93
N ARG A 509 -0.23 8.68 14.74
CA ARG A 509 0.74 9.69 14.29
C ARG A 509 0.76 10.93 15.16
N THR A 510 -0.39 11.32 15.73
CA THR A 510 -0.48 12.47 16.63
C THR A 510 0.31 12.22 17.90
N GLU A 511 0.14 11.06 18.54
CA GLU A 511 0.85 10.66 19.74
C GLU A 511 2.36 10.57 19.50
N ILE A 512 2.78 10.02 18.35
CA ILE A 512 4.19 9.98 17.94
C ILE A 512 4.76 11.41 17.85
N MET A 513 4.04 12.31 17.19
CA MET A 513 4.49 13.69 17.02
C MET A 513 4.57 14.41 18.36
N ASP A 514 3.61 14.22 19.25
CA ASP A 514 3.58 14.84 20.57
C ASP A 514 4.70 14.33 21.47
N GLN A 515 4.92 13.01 21.51
CA GLN A 515 6.07 12.43 22.24
C GLN A 515 7.40 12.92 21.66
N CYS A 516 7.51 13.03 20.33
CA CYS A 516 8.72 13.56 19.68
C CYS A 516 8.96 15.04 20.02
N LYS A 517 7.91 15.86 20.01
CA LYS A 517 7.94 17.29 20.38
C LYS A 517 8.28 17.50 21.87
N ALA A 518 7.86 16.59 22.75
CA ALA A 518 8.26 16.57 24.15
C ALA A 518 9.74 16.17 24.33
N SER A 519 10.27 15.35 23.41
CA SER A 519 11.60 14.75 23.47
C SER A 519 12.66 15.48 22.64
N ARG A 520 12.59 16.82 22.52
CA ARG A 520 13.33 17.62 21.50
C ARG A 520 14.84 17.36 21.38
N ARG A 521 15.51 16.95 22.46
CA ARG A 521 16.95 16.67 22.46
C ARG A 521 17.28 15.28 21.89
N LYS A 522 16.34 14.35 21.94
CA LYS A 522 16.49 12.94 21.54
C LYS A 522 15.75 12.61 20.25
N CYS A 523 14.62 13.28 19.99
CA CYS A 523 13.83 13.09 18.79
C CYS A 523 14.06 14.19 17.75
N LYS A 524 14.16 13.79 16.47
CA LYS A 524 14.15 14.69 15.32
C LYS A 524 12.83 14.55 14.56
N LEU A 525 12.06 15.64 14.46
CA LEU A 525 10.78 15.66 13.76
C LEU A 525 10.89 16.42 12.43
N LEU A 526 10.40 15.82 11.34
CA LEU A 526 10.11 16.53 10.11
C LEU A 526 8.60 16.50 9.85
N GLU A 527 7.95 17.64 10.04
CA GLU A 527 6.50 17.78 9.82
C GLU A 527 6.21 18.00 8.33
N CYS A 528 5.48 17.06 7.72
CA CYS A 528 5.08 17.09 6.32
C CYS A 528 3.76 17.87 6.14
N VAL A 529 3.78 19.14 6.51
CA VAL A 529 2.60 20.02 6.36
C VAL A 529 2.36 20.40 4.90
N SER A 530 1.10 20.56 4.51
CA SER A 530 0.72 21.03 3.16
C SER A 530 1.47 22.32 2.81
N GLY A 531 2.13 22.35 1.65
CA GLY A 531 2.96 23.48 1.19
C GLY A 531 4.43 23.42 1.63
N SER A 532 4.81 22.52 2.56
CA SER A 532 6.22 22.27 2.87
C SER A 532 6.85 21.34 1.84
N GLN A 533 7.82 21.84 1.08
CA GLN A 533 8.58 21.06 0.09
C GLN A 533 9.56 20.06 0.72
N LYS A 534 9.74 20.06 2.04
CA LYS A 534 10.83 19.32 2.70
C LYS A 534 10.62 17.80 2.69
N CYS A 535 9.38 17.32 2.69
CA CYS A 535 9.07 15.89 2.66
C CYS A 535 9.03 15.30 1.25
N TYR A 536 9.34 16.10 0.24
CA TYR A 536 9.38 15.70 -1.17
C TYR A 536 10.82 15.74 -1.71
N LYS A 537 11.78 16.15 -0.88
CA LYS A 537 13.20 16.23 -1.25
C LYS A 537 13.95 15.01 -0.70
N PRO A 538 14.42 14.10 -1.56
CA PRO A 538 15.10 12.87 -1.13
C PRO A 538 16.31 13.14 -0.23
N ASP A 539 17.10 14.18 -0.54
CA ASP A 539 18.27 14.55 0.24
C ASP A 539 17.91 14.96 1.68
N GLN A 540 16.78 15.64 1.86
CA GLN A 540 16.32 16.06 3.18
C GLN A 540 15.85 14.86 3.99
N ILE A 541 15.02 13.99 3.41
CA ILE A 541 14.51 12.79 4.08
C ILE A 541 15.68 11.89 4.51
N MET A 542 16.60 11.61 3.59
CA MET A 542 17.77 10.77 3.88
C MET A 542 18.65 11.40 4.96
N LYS A 543 18.90 12.71 4.94
CA LYS A 543 19.65 13.41 6.02
C LYS A 543 19.00 13.23 7.40
N PHE A 544 17.67 13.13 7.48
CA PHE A 544 17.00 12.84 8.76
C PHE A 544 17.30 11.42 9.23
N PHE A 545 17.07 10.42 8.39
CA PHE A 545 17.29 9.02 8.75
C PHE A 545 18.76 8.69 9.03
N LEU A 546 19.69 9.27 8.26
CA LEU A 546 21.14 9.13 8.46
C LEU A 546 21.60 9.64 9.85
N SER A 547 20.87 10.61 10.41
CA SER A 547 21.22 11.24 11.69
C SER A 547 20.60 10.56 12.93
N SER A 548 19.76 9.55 12.74
CA SER A 548 18.94 8.93 13.80
C SER A 548 19.28 7.46 14.01
N THR A 549 19.20 6.98 15.25
CA THR A 549 19.39 5.55 15.58
C THR A 549 18.17 4.73 15.20
N PHE A 550 16.98 5.19 15.58
CA PHE A 550 15.70 4.56 15.30
C PHE A 550 14.81 5.45 14.41
N CYS A 551 14.03 4.85 13.52
CA CYS A 551 13.14 5.57 12.62
C CYS A 551 11.71 5.06 12.78
N LEU A 552 10.81 5.95 13.20
CA LEU A 552 9.43 5.58 13.49
C LEU A 552 8.65 5.41 12.19
N GLN A 553 8.06 4.23 11.99
CA GLN A 553 7.31 3.83 10.80
C GLN A 553 5.87 3.41 11.18
N PRO A 554 5.02 4.35 11.64
CA PRO A 554 3.61 4.06 11.88
C PRO A 554 2.85 3.85 10.56
N PRO A 555 1.71 3.14 10.61
CA PRO A 555 0.76 3.09 9.51
C PRO A 555 0.34 4.48 9.00
N GLY A 556 -0.20 4.51 7.80
CA GLY A 556 -0.78 5.70 7.15
C GLY A 556 -2.17 5.44 6.65
N ASP A 557 -2.40 5.80 5.38
CA ASP A 557 -3.63 5.43 4.68
C ASP A 557 -3.69 3.90 4.45
N SER A 558 -2.51 3.26 4.41
CA SER A 558 -2.30 1.82 4.37
C SER A 558 -1.25 1.40 5.41
N TYR A 559 -0.92 0.11 5.48
CA TYR A 559 -0.05 -0.41 6.56
C TYR A 559 1.41 0.01 6.43
N THR A 560 1.95 0.01 5.21
CA THR A 560 3.38 0.22 4.98
C THR A 560 3.66 1.53 4.26
N ARG A 561 4.78 2.17 4.59
CA ARG A 561 5.25 3.39 3.95
C ARG A 561 6.56 3.12 3.24
N ARG A 562 6.80 3.78 2.11
CA ARG A 562 8.12 3.82 1.45
C ARG A 562 9.25 4.16 2.43
N SER A 563 8.98 5.08 3.37
CA SER A 563 9.94 5.53 4.38
C SER A 563 10.52 4.39 5.22
N THR A 564 9.84 3.26 5.33
CA THR A 564 10.39 2.03 5.93
C THR A 564 11.68 1.62 5.24
N PHE A 565 11.65 1.50 3.92
CA PHE A 565 12.78 1.05 3.11
C PHE A 565 13.88 2.11 3.03
N ASP A 566 13.52 3.39 2.89
CA ASP A 566 14.48 4.49 2.91
C ASP A 566 15.20 4.60 4.27
N SER A 567 14.52 4.29 5.38
CA SER A 567 15.16 4.27 6.71
C SER A 567 16.17 3.13 6.85
N ILE A 568 15.86 1.94 6.32
CA ILE A 568 16.79 0.81 6.28
C ILE A 568 17.99 1.13 5.38
N LEU A 569 17.73 1.73 4.21
CA LEU A 569 18.76 2.23 3.30
C LEU A 569 19.72 3.21 4.02
N ALA A 570 19.19 4.06 4.90
CA ALA A 570 19.97 4.97 5.72
C ALA A 570 20.62 4.33 6.97
N GLY A 571 20.56 3.00 7.14
CA GLY A 571 21.07 2.28 8.31
C GLY A 571 20.35 2.62 9.63
N CYS A 572 19.16 3.20 9.55
CA CYS A 572 18.31 3.54 10.69
C CYS A 572 17.43 2.34 11.04
N ILE A 573 17.34 1.98 12.31
CA ILE A 573 16.59 0.80 12.74
C ILE A 573 15.09 1.15 12.72
N PRO A 574 14.27 0.50 11.88
CA PRO A 574 12.85 0.81 11.81
C PRO A 574 12.13 0.42 13.11
N VAL A 575 11.20 1.26 13.53
CA VAL A 575 10.29 1.02 14.65
C VAL A 575 8.88 0.92 14.11
N PHE A 576 8.28 -0.26 14.19
CA PHE A 576 6.94 -0.54 13.68
C PHE A 576 5.91 -0.52 14.81
N PHE A 577 4.68 -0.13 14.47
CA PHE A 577 3.57 -0.03 15.41
C PHE A 577 2.42 -0.99 15.10
N HIS A 578 2.48 -1.63 13.92
CA HIS A 578 1.52 -2.62 13.45
C HIS A 578 2.25 -3.75 12.72
N PRO A 579 1.94 -5.04 12.97
CA PRO A 579 2.63 -6.17 12.32
C PRO A 579 2.43 -6.19 10.79
N GLY A 580 1.31 -5.64 10.32
CA GLY A 580 1.02 -5.43 8.90
C GLY A 580 2.00 -4.51 8.17
N SER A 581 2.73 -3.62 8.87
CA SER A 581 3.67 -2.68 8.24
C SER A 581 4.96 -3.31 7.73
N ALA A 582 5.24 -4.56 8.12
CA ALA A 582 6.44 -5.27 7.68
C ALA A 582 6.27 -6.79 7.74
N TYR A 583 5.99 -7.31 8.94
CA TYR A 583 6.17 -8.72 9.28
C TYR A 583 5.20 -9.65 8.55
N ALA A 584 3.96 -9.21 8.36
CA ALA A 584 2.91 -10.02 7.74
C ALA A 584 2.94 -10.03 6.19
N GLN A 585 3.82 -9.24 5.55
CA GLN A 585 3.74 -8.99 4.10
C GLN A 585 5.06 -9.22 3.36
N TYR A 586 6.19 -8.72 3.87
CA TYR A 586 7.50 -8.79 3.17
C TYR A 586 8.28 -10.07 3.50
N VAL A 587 7.58 -11.20 3.55
CA VAL A 587 8.09 -12.50 4.04
C VAL A 587 9.27 -13.06 3.25
N TRP A 588 9.49 -12.60 2.01
CA TRP A 588 10.65 -12.98 1.19
C TRP A 588 11.87 -12.06 1.39
N HIS A 589 11.62 -10.81 1.81
CA HIS A 589 12.63 -9.75 1.81
C HIS A 589 13.18 -9.45 3.20
N LEU A 590 12.37 -9.64 4.24
CA LEU A 590 12.74 -9.35 5.62
C LEU A 590 12.98 -10.64 6.43
N PRO A 591 13.91 -10.64 7.39
CA PRO A 591 14.13 -11.77 8.29
C PRO A 591 12.88 -12.09 9.11
N LYS A 592 12.63 -13.39 9.36
CA LYS A 592 11.55 -13.83 10.26
C LYS A 592 11.75 -13.37 11.71
N ASP A 593 13.01 -13.29 12.13
CA ASP A 593 13.37 -12.79 13.45
C ASP A 593 13.35 -11.26 13.45
N ILE A 594 12.19 -10.72 13.84
CA ILE A 594 11.90 -9.28 13.81
C ILE A 594 12.82 -8.46 14.72
N GLY A 595 13.28 -9.06 15.82
CA GLY A 595 14.13 -8.41 16.83
C GLY A 595 15.56 -8.19 16.36
N LYS A 596 15.97 -8.87 15.28
CA LYS A 596 17.30 -8.69 14.67
C LYS A 596 17.46 -7.40 13.89
N TYR A 597 16.40 -6.81 13.36
CA TYR A 597 16.51 -5.65 12.46
C TYR A 597 15.56 -4.50 12.80
N SER A 598 14.62 -4.69 13.73
CA SER A 598 13.57 -3.72 14.02
C SER A 598 13.15 -3.74 15.48
N VAL A 599 12.37 -2.73 15.86
CA VAL A 599 11.68 -2.68 17.16
C VAL A 599 10.19 -2.64 16.90
N PHE A 600 9.41 -3.45 17.61
CA PHE A 600 7.96 -3.41 17.58
C PHE A 600 7.42 -2.76 18.85
N ILE A 601 6.59 -1.72 18.71
CA ILE A 601 5.89 -1.08 19.83
C ILE A 601 4.41 -1.07 19.51
N PRO A 602 3.56 -1.89 20.17
CA PRO A 602 2.13 -1.93 19.91
C PRO A 602 1.49 -0.54 19.91
N GLU A 603 0.80 -0.18 18.81
CA GLU A 603 0.21 1.16 18.70
C GLU A 603 -0.77 1.49 19.84
N LYS A 604 -1.56 0.49 20.25
CA LYS A 604 -2.53 0.61 21.34
C LYS A 604 -1.85 1.03 22.65
N ASN A 605 -0.69 0.48 22.97
CA ASN A 605 0.04 0.81 24.19
C ASN A 605 0.56 2.25 24.18
N VAL A 606 0.92 2.79 23.01
CA VAL A 606 1.31 4.20 22.87
C VAL A 606 0.10 5.12 23.01
N LYS A 607 -1.01 4.81 22.33
CA LYS A 607 -2.27 5.58 22.40
C LYS A 607 -2.83 5.63 23.82
N GLU A 608 -2.80 4.52 24.55
CA GLU A 608 -3.29 4.42 25.93
C GLU A 608 -2.30 4.97 26.97
N GLY A 609 -1.14 5.50 26.56
CA GLY A 609 -0.12 6.03 27.47
C GLY A 609 0.54 4.96 28.37
N LYS A 610 0.46 3.68 27.97
CA LYS A 610 1.11 2.54 28.61
C LYS A 610 2.58 2.43 28.20
N ALA A 611 2.91 2.83 26.96
CA ALA A 611 4.26 2.83 26.44
C ALA A 611 4.73 4.23 26.02
N SER A 612 5.92 4.62 26.47
CA SER A 612 6.63 5.81 25.99
C SER A 612 7.73 5.39 25.01
N ILE A 613 7.67 5.91 23.78
CA ILE A 613 8.60 5.57 22.70
C ILE A 613 10.04 5.87 23.11
N GLU A 614 10.30 7.05 23.70
CA GLU A 614 11.64 7.40 24.17
C GLU A 614 12.16 6.41 25.22
N LYS A 615 11.32 6.05 26.21
CA LYS A 615 11.72 5.16 27.30
C LYS A 615 12.04 3.76 26.78
N VAL A 616 11.18 3.19 25.94
CA VAL A 616 11.38 1.88 25.32
C VAL A 616 12.69 1.87 24.53
N LEU A 617 12.89 2.84 23.63
CA LEU A 617 14.08 2.88 22.77
C LEU A 617 15.37 3.17 23.56
N SER A 618 15.30 3.94 24.66
CA SER A 618 16.46 4.24 25.50
C SER A 618 16.93 3.04 26.34
N ARG A 619 16.04 2.07 26.60
CA ARG A 619 16.35 0.86 27.38
C ARG A 619 17.07 -0.21 26.57
N ILE A 620 17.03 -0.12 25.23
CA ILE A 620 17.69 -1.12 24.38
C ILE A 620 19.21 -1.02 24.57
N PRO A 621 19.89 -2.11 24.99
CA PRO A 621 21.33 -2.09 25.22
C PRO A 621 22.09 -1.69 23.97
N ARG A 622 23.16 -0.88 24.14
CA ARG A 622 24.00 -0.41 23.03
C ARG A 622 24.51 -1.55 22.15
N GLY A 623 24.86 -2.70 22.73
CA GLY A 623 25.26 -3.90 22.00
C GLY A 623 24.16 -4.40 21.04
N LYS A 624 22.92 -4.49 21.52
CA LYS A 624 21.75 -4.87 20.70
C LYS A 624 21.49 -3.83 19.60
N VAL A 625 21.64 -2.53 19.89
CA VAL A 625 21.54 -1.48 18.85
C VAL A 625 22.58 -1.62 17.75
N VAL A 626 23.83 -1.95 18.10
CA VAL A 626 24.90 -2.17 17.10
C VAL A 626 24.61 -3.41 16.27
N ALA A 627 24.18 -4.50 16.90
CA ALA A 627 23.81 -5.73 16.21
C ALA A 627 22.63 -5.50 15.24
N MET A 628 21.57 -4.82 15.70
CA MET A 628 20.42 -4.47 14.85
C MET A 628 20.82 -3.61 13.66
N ARG A 629 21.69 -2.62 13.87
CA ARG A 629 22.19 -1.79 12.78
C ARG A 629 22.98 -2.58 11.76
N GLU A 630 23.83 -3.51 12.20
CA GLU A 630 24.58 -4.35 11.26
C GLU A 630 23.64 -5.21 10.43
N GLU A 631 22.56 -5.74 11.02
CA GLU A 631 21.53 -6.46 10.26
C GLU A 631 20.82 -5.55 9.25
N VAL A 632 20.37 -4.36 9.67
CA VAL A 632 19.77 -3.36 8.78
C VAL A 632 20.69 -3.03 7.60
N VAL A 633 21.99 -2.86 7.84
CA VAL A 633 22.98 -2.58 6.78
C VAL A 633 23.14 -3.77 5.82
N LYS A 634 23.11 -5.01 6.32
CA LYS A 634 23.14 -6.22 5.49
C LYS A 634 21.90 -6.37 4.62
N LEU A 635 20.75 -5.90 5.08
CA LEU A 635 19.49 -5.96 4.33
C LEU A 635 19.43 -5.01 3.13
N ILE A 636 20.22 -3.92 3.13
CA ILE A 636 20.17 -2.87 2.09
C ILE A 636 20.08 -3.43 0.65
N PRO A 637 20.94 -4.36 0.20
CA PRO A 637 20.90 -4.82 -1.18
C PRO A 637 19.57 -5.49 -1.52
N ARG A 638 19.02 -6.31 -0.61
CA ARG A 638 17.78 -7.09 -0.81
C ARG A 638 16.50 -6.25 -0.85
N LEU A 639 16.60 -4.96 -0.49
CA LEU A 639 15.49 -4.03 -0.36
C LEU A 639 15.51 -2.87 -1.37
N MET A 640 16.57 -2.77 -2.16
CA MET A 640 16.70 -1.80 -3.25
C MET A 640 16.67 -2.54 -4.60
N TYR A 641 16.59 -1.80 -5.70
CA TYR A 641 16.64 -2.37 -7.05
C TYR A 641 17.90 -1.86 -7.76
N PHE A 642 18.65 -2.72 -8.46
CA PHE A 642 19.79 -2.25 -9.24
C PHE A 642 19.34 -1.30 -10.35
N ASN A 643 20.23 -0.40 -10.77
CA ASN A 643 20.01 0.40 -11.97
C ASN A 643 19.98 -0.52 -13.20
N PRO A 644 18.87 -0.56 -13.99
CA PRO A 644 18.83 -1.34 -15.22
C PRO A 644 19.92 -0.93 -16.22
N SER A 645 20.40 0.31 -16.23
CA SER A 645 21.48 0.69 -17.17
C SER A 645 22.87 0.13 -16.79
N GLY A 646 23.02 -0.45 -15.60
CA GLY A 646 24.30 -0.89 -15.08
C GLY A 646 24.87 -2.10 -15.81
N LYS A 647 26.13 -2.03 -16.23
CA LYS A 647 26.87 -3.20 -16.70
C LYS A 647 27.20 -4.07 -15.48
N ARG A 648 26.45 -5.16 -15.27
CA ARG A 648 26.73 -6.18 -14.25
C ARG A 648 28.00 -6.98 -14.62
N GLY A 649 29.16 -6.34 -14.61
CA GLY A 649 30.47 -6.97 -14.83
C GLY A 649 30.78 -8.04 -13.77
N ASP A 650 30.20 -7.88 -12.57
CA ASP A 650 30.38 -8.75 -11.40
C ASP A 650 29.03 -9.35 -10.95
N ALA A 651 28.27 -9.92 -11.89
CA ALA A 651 26.98 -10.53 -11.60
C ALA A 651 27.11 -11.63 -10.52
N GLY A 652 26.43 -11.46 -9.37
CA GLY A 652 26.23 -12.54 -8.39
C GLY A 652 26.71 -12.30 -6.95
N ARG A 653 27.32 -11.14 -6.62
CA ARG A 653 27.71 -10.86 -5.23
C ARG A 653 26.54 -10.47 -4.32
N PHE A 654 25.60 -9.69 -4.85
CA PHE A 654 24.43 -9.22 -4.12
C PHE A 654 23.16 -9.50 -4.93
N GLU A 655 22.13 -9.93 -4.24
CA GLU A 655 20.76 -10.07 -4.74
C GLU A 655 19.98 -8.81 -4.40
N ASP A 656 19.36 -8.18 -5.41
CA ASP A 656 18.45 -7.06 -5.19
C ASP A 656 17.01 -7.51 -4.93
N ALA A 657 16.12 -6.56 -4.67
CA ALA A 657 14.70 -6.86 -4.46
C ALA A 657 14.07 -7.54 -5.69
N PHE A 658 14.54 -7.28 -6.90
CA PHE A 658 14.09 -8.00 -8.08
C PHE A 658 14.53 -9.47 -8.04
N ASP A 659 15.81 -9.74 -7.78
CA ASP A 659 16.36 -11.10 -7.73
C ASP A 659 15.64 -11.94 -6.65
N VAL A 660 15.44 -11.38 -5.46
CA VAL A 660 14.70 -12.04 -4.35
C VAL A 660 13.24 -12.34 -4.71
N ALA A 661 12.56 -11.40 -5.36
CA ALA A 661 11.15 -11.58 -5.73
C ALA A 661 10.97 -12.65 -6.83
N VAL A 662 11.85 -12.68 -7.84
CA VAL A 662 11.81 -13.70 -8.90
C VAL A 662 12.08 -15.09 -8.32
N ASP A 663 13.07 -15.22 -7.42
CA ASP A 663 13.33 -16.48 -6.74
C ASP A 663 12.14 -16.93 -5.87
N GLY A 664 11.47 -16.01 -5.17
CA GLY A 664 10.25 -16.28 -4.42
C GLY A 664 9.10 -16.80 -5.31
N VAL A 665 8.91 -16.19 -6.47
CA VAL A 665 7.93 -16.64 -7.48
C VAL A 665 8.27 -18.05 -7.97
N LEU A 666 9.53 -18.30 -8.37
CA LEU A 666 9.95 -19.61 -8.87
C LEU A 666 9.73 -20.72 -7.84
N GLN A 667 10.10 -20.47 -6.57
CA GLN A 667 9.88 -21.42 -5.49
C GLN A 667 8.39 -21.69 -5.25
N ARG A 668 7.57 -20.64 -5.27
CA ARG A 668 6.12 -20.77 -5.13
C ARG A 668 5.51 -21.59 -6.27
N VAL A 669 5.85 -21.28 -7.52
CA VAL A 669 5.34 -22.00 -8.70
C VAL A 669 5.75 -23.47 -8.67
N GLU A 670 6.99 -23.77 -8.28
CA GLU A 670 7.44 -25.16 -8.11
C GLU A 670 6.70 -25.89 -6.99
N GLY A 671 6.44 -25.21 -5.87
CA GLY A 671 5.61 -25.74 -4.79
C GLY A 671 4.17 -26.05 -5.25
N LEU A 672 3.57 -25.16 -6.03
CA LEU A 672 2.24 -25.35 -6.63
C LEU A 672 2.23 -26.53 -7.59
N ARG A 673 3.25 -26.63 -8.46
CA ARG A 673 3.43 -27.73 -9.41
C ARG A 673 3.46 -29.09 -8.69
N LYS A 674 4.31 -29.23 -7.67
CA LYS A 674 4.41 -30.46 -6.87
C LYS A 674 3.08 -30.85 -6.20
N ARG A 675 2.28 -29.89 -5.76
CA ARG A 675 0.95 -30.16 -5.15
C ARG A 675 -0.05 -30.67 -6.19
N ILE A 676 -0.09 -30.04 -7.37
CA ILE A 676 -0.95 -30.48 -8.47
C ILE A 676 -0.56 -31.90 -8.91
N GLU A 677 0.73 -32.21 -8.99
CA GLU A 677 1.24 -33.55 -9.33
C GLU A 677 0.81 -34.63 -8.32
N LYS A 678 0.72 -34.27 -7.04
CA LYS A 678 0.24 -35.16 -5.97
C LYS A 678 -1.28 -35.32 -5.95
N GLY A 679 -2.02 -34.63 -6.81
CA GLY A 679 -3.47 -34.72 -6.89
C GLY A 679 -4.22 -33.93 -5.82
N ASN A 680 -3.59 -32.96 -5.15
CA ASN A 680 -4.26 -32.10 -4.18
C ASN A 680 -5.25 -31.17 -4.91
N ASP A 681 -6.55 -31.34 -4.65
CA ASP A 681 -7.62 -30.51 -5.23
C ASP A 681 -7.63 -29.08 -4.65
N GLU A 682 -7.11 -28.91 -3.43
CA GLU A 682 -6.94 -27.60 -2.78
C GLU A 682 -5.50 -27.10 -2.94
N ILE A 683 -5.37 -25.89 -3.51
CA ILE A 683 -4.06 -25.26 -3.75
C ILE A 683 -3.39 -24.82 -2.43
N PHE A 684 -4.21 -24.54 -1.43
CA PHE A 684 -3.85 -24.14 -0.07
C PHE A 684 -4.73 -24.91 0.92
N GLU A 685 -4.11 -25.45 1.97
CA GLU A 685 -4.80 -26.23 3.01
C GLU A 685 -5.45 -25.31 4.08
N PHE A 686 -5.54 -24.00 3.80
CA PHE A 686 -6.00 -23.00 4.75
C PHE A 686 -7.00 -22.01 4.12
N PRO A 687 -7.97 -21.51 4.92
CA PRO A 687 -8.85 -20.42 4.49
C PRO A 687 -8.08 -19.13 4.15
N GLU A 688 -8.48 -18.45 3.07
CA GLU A 688 -7.78 -17.26 2.55
C GLU A 688 -7.61 -16.13 3.58
N GLN A 689 -8.55 -15.98 4.52
CA GLN A 689 -8.44 -14.99 5.61
C GLN A 689 -7.24 -15.24 6.56
N PHE A 690 -6.66 -16.44 6.56
CA PHE A 690 -5.47 -16.78 7.35
C PHE A 690 -4.19 -16.79 6.53
N SER A 691 -4.19 -16.19 5.34
CA SER A 691 -3.02 -16.14 4.44
C SER A 691 -1.79 -15.58 5.12
N TRP A 692 -1.91 -14.48 5.88
CA TRP A 692 -0.79 -13.92 6.62
C TRP A 692 -0.18 -14.91 7.61
N LYS A 693 -1.00 -15.63 8.38
CA LYS A 693 -0.50 -16.61 9.37
C LYS A 693 0.31 -17.70 8.69
N TYR A 694 -0.27 -18.28 7.65
CA TYR A 694 0.38 -19.37 6.94
C TYR A 694 1.67 -18.89 6.26
N ASN A 695 1.65 -17.73 5.63
CA ASN A 695 2.82 -17.18 4.94
C ASN A 695 3.96 -16.85 5.92
N VAL A 696 3.65 -16.43 7.15
CA VAL A 696 4.66 -16.07 8.16
C VAL A 696 5.13 -17.31 8.94
N PHE A 697 4.20 -18.08 9.49
CA PHE A 697 4.46 -19.16 10.46
C PHE A 697 4.35 -20.57 9.88
N GLY A 698 3.80 -20.74 8.68
CA GLY A 698 3.58 -22.06 8.07
C GLY A 698 2.38 -22.83 8.65
N ASN A 699 1.59 -22.22 9.52
CA ASN A 699 0.38 -22.79 10.11
C ASN A 699 -0.69 -21.69 10.31
N VAL A 700 -1.87 -22.07 10.82
CA VAL A 700 -2.99 -21.16 11.09
C VAL A 700 -3.39 -21.12 12.57
N GLU A 701 -2.45 -21.47 13.45
CA GLU A 701 -2.69 -21.51 14.89
C GLU A 701 -2.95 -20.10 15.46
N LYS A 702 -3.47 -20.05 16.69
CA LYS A 702 -3.74 -18.79 17.37
C LYS A 702 -2.42 -18.04 17.59
N HIS A 703 -2.37 -16.78 17.19
CA HIS A 703 -1.18 -15.93 17.34
C HIS A 703 -1.54 -14.65 18.10
N GLU A 704 -0.58 -14.06 18.80
CA GLU A 704 -0.77 -12.76 19.48
C GLU A 704 -1.12 -11.61 18.51
N TRP A 705 -0.87 -11.81 17.21
CA TRP A 705 -1.18 -10.82 16.18
C TRP A 705 -2.59 -10.95 15.61
N ASP A 706 -3.37 -11.94 16.05
CA ASP A 706 -4.73 -12.18 15.55
C ASP A 706 -5.60 -10.92 15.64
N SER A 707 -5.54 -10.24 16.80
CA SER A 707 -6.31 -9.02 17.03
C SER A 707 -5.95 -7.84 16.14
N TYR A 708 -4.80 -7.88 15.45
CA TYR A 708 -4.42 -6.83 14.48
C TYR A 708 -5.04 -7.05 13.09
N PHE A 709 -5.58 -8.24 12.83
CA PHE A 709 -6.11 -8.63 11.52
C PHE A 709 -7.56 -9.14 11.58
N ASP A 710 -8.21 -9.00 12.73
CA ASP A 710 -9.65 -9.26 12.88
C ASP A 710 -10.42 -8.24 12.02
N ARG A 711 -11.24 -8.74 11.09
CA ARG A 711 -12.15 -7.90 10.31
C ARG A 711 -13.38 -7.61 11.16
N HIS A 712 -13.62 -6.33 11.45
CA HIS A 712 -14.87 -5.86 12.07
C HIS A 712 -15.98 -5.73 11.04
#